data_AF-A0A7W6TS16-F1
#
_entry.id   AF-A0A7W6TS16-F1
#
_cell.length_a   1.000
_cell.length_b   1.000
_cell.length_c   1.000
_cell.angle_alpha   90.00
_cell.angle_beta   90.00
_cell.angle_gamma   90.00
#
_symmetry.space_group_name_H-M   'P 1'
#
loop_
_entity.id
_entity.type
_entity.pdbx_description
1 polymer ?
#
loop_
_entity_poly.entity_id
_entity_poly.type
_entity_poly.pdbx_seq_one_letter_code
_entity_poly.pdbx_strand_id
1 'polypeptide(L)'
;MTLQDIILVVRKILFEDGKDLVLLIEDFQALAGIQDVLLKVCIQEGEYEGKKVRATMRTAIALTDGYLAFRDTILTRAQREWVIGSHAQSDGEIKAGVIEMIGAYLNAARWGEQELRRLFKQRGSEQSLADWIPVWRDEDLGEEGSEAVPAFGFNTKGVSLFPFNRNAIEQLAERHLSEGARLIFNPRRVINEILRHTLLMRQSYEAGQFPPSDFQEFRPNATIANWIRQSHQAEQTSRRLATLLAVWGGNPVDVAAIGHIPPAVFTTFRLPTPADIANIPFVPEPPRVKVPGSNPIKPLETERDDWTSPVVPTVDPEMEKWRTRLEAWAAGTQFPQKEANDVRSALFAMMKDALNWPSLRMREPHLRASWITIPNARGNPQSGRQLKLCDDHLDENGTVRAGILGAIRFAKEKRWTYQGADDDYVASAALVDHLLSQMTPLIVEDAKAEAAALARSLVTQSRIAGLAPPIRPSGADATLAALFAKPEPKERQAFEDNWDKMRDTALGYIGTKSARDVLQSELLERVASFQGAGGKAFAVDIARLFDVITEDAVPEAVDRLPDEVKAFIRPLGEARLWGQLTQIVAKLRDFRTHINEFLDEKFDKTGFVSDLQEIIRLLSATGSFPSDWPTNLRDFERRLVEFQASPIVDLVTKAATIVDEADREQIPKLLNALGSLDLGLIGRTMEFLASTNTLIAAAEKSVAREEADRSQADPETLCREIGTLLEIVGGSVQTAEAAQ
;
A
#
# COMPACT_ATOMS: atom_id res chain seq x y z
N MET A 1 -21.65 1.37 -37.26
CA MET A 1 -20.52 1.59 -36.34
C MET A 1 -20.80 0.79 -35.07
N THR A 2 -20.02 -0.24 -34.81
CA THR A 2 -20.16 -1.13 -33.65
C THR A 2 -19.38 -0.60 -32.45
N LEU A 3 -19.68 -1.08 -31.25
CA LEU A 3 -18.91 -0.75 -30.03
C LEU A 3 -17.41 -1.10 -30.20
N GLN A 4 -17.13 -2.20 -30.89
CA GLN A 4 -15.76 -2.58 -31.24
C GLN A 4 -15.08 -1.52 -32.10
N ASP A 5 -15.76 -1.00 -33.13
CA ASP A 5 -15.19 0.04 -34.00
C ASP A 5 -14.85 1.31 -33.20
N ILE A 6 -15.72 1.70 -32.27
CA ILE A 6 -15.51 2.88 -31.41
C ILE A 6 -14.26 2.69 -30.56
N ILE A 7 -14.13 1.56 -29.86
CA ILE A 7 -12.97 1.32 -28.98
C ILE A 7 -11.68 1.23 -29.79
N LEU A 8 -11.71 0.63 -30.99
CA LEU A 8 -10.55 0.56 -31.87
C LEU A 8 -10.11 1.94 -32.38
N VAL A 9 -11.04 2.84 -32.68
CA VAL A 9 -10.74 4.23 -33.06
C VAL A 9 -10.13 4.98 -31.88
N VAL A 10 -10.71 4.86 -30.68
CA VAL A 10 -10.16 5.47 -29.46
C VAL A 10 -8.73 4.99 -29.19
N ARG A 11 -8.46 3.69 -29.35
CA ARG A 11 -7.11 3.13 -29.18
C ARG A 11 -6.11 3.63 -30.22
N LYS A 12 -6.53 4.02 -31.43
CA LYS A 12 -5.64 4.66 -32.43
C LYS A 12 -5.30 6.07 -32.01
N ILE A 13 -6.28 6.87 -31.62
CA ILE A 13 -6.08 8.25 -31.16
C ILE A 13 -5.14 8.28 -29.94
N LEU A 14 -5.38 7.41 -28.95
CA LEU A 14 -4.51 7.32 -27.77
C LEU A 14 -3.08 6.86 -28.11
N PHE A 15 -2.91 6.07 -29.17
CA PHE A 15 -1.58 5.65 -29.61
C PHE A 15 -0.78 6.81 -30.20
N GLU A 16 -1.43 7.65 -31.02
CA GLU A 16 -0.83 8.88 -31.56
C GLU A 16 -0.39 9.83 -30.43
N ASP A 17 -1.13 9.84 -29.33
CA ASP A 17 -0.82 10.59 -28.11
C ASP A 17 0.22 9.93 -27.18
N GLY A 18 0.71 8.72 -27.50
CA GLY A 18 1.62 7.97 -26.62
C GLY A 18 1.00 7.46 -25.31
N LYS A 19 -0.32 7.33 -25.25
CA LYS A 19 -1.09 6.92 -24.06
C LYS A 19 -1.56 5.45 -24.14
N ASP A 20 -1.79 4.85 -22.98
CA ASP A 20 -2.44 3.54 -22.84
C ASP A 20 -3.95 3.72 -22.53
N LEU A 21 -4.79 2.75 -22.89
CA LEU A 21 -6.21 2.71 -22.50
C LEU A 21 -6.39 1.78 -21.29
N VAL A 22 -6.99 2.29 -20.22
CA VAL A 22 -7.35 1.48 -19.03
C VAL A 22 -8.87 1.34 -18.95
N LEU A 23 -9.36 0.10 -18.85
CA LEU A 23 -10.77 -0.24 -18.74
C LEU A 23 -11.03 -1.03 -17.45
N LEU A 24 -11.87 -0.49 -16.56
CA LEU A 24 -12.23 -1.09 -15.28
C LEU A 24 -13.72 -1.41 -15.28
N ILE A 25 -14.10 -2.67 -15.02
CA ILE A 25 -15.49 -3.14 -15.03
C ILE A 25 -15.78 -3.82 -13.69
N GLU A 26 -16.70 -3.25 -12.91
CA GLU A 26 -17.07 -3.73 -11.57
C GLU A 26 -18.16 -4.82 -11.60
N ASP A 27 -19.21 -4.63 -12.40
CA ASP A 27 -20.27 -5.62 -12.56
C ASP A 27 -20.39 -6.03 -14.02
N PHE A 28 -19.66 -7.09 -14.38
CA PHE A 28 -19.70 -7.62 -15.74
C PHE A 28 -21.07 -8.21 -16.10
N GLN A 29 -21.85 -8.68 -15.11
CA GLN A 29 -23.14 -9.31 -15.34
C GLN A 29 -24.22 -8.29 -15.71
N ALA A 30 -24.11 -7.05 -15.22
CA ALA A 30 -24.98 -5.93 -15.62
C ALA A 30 -24.84 -5.54 -17.11
N LEU A 31 -23.75 -5.96 -17.79
CA LEU A 31 -23.46 -5.62 -19.18
C LEU A 31 -24.01 -6.63 -20.21
N ALA A 32 -25.04 -7.39 -19.84
CA ALA A 32 -25.67 -8.39 -20.70
C ALA A 32 -25.99 -7.84 -22.11
N GLY A 33 -25.60 -8.58 -23.15
CA GLY A 33 -25.79 -8.19 -24.57
C GLY A 33 -24.59 -7.54 -25.25
N ILE A 34 -23.62 -6.98 -24.49
CA ILE A 34 -22.36 -6.43 -25.05
C ILE A 34 -21.09 -7.14 -24.55
N GLN A 35 -21.23 -8.11 -23.65
CA GLN A 35 -20.13 -8.88 -23.05
C GLN A 35 -19.20 -9.52 -24.09
N ASP A 36 -19.76 -10.13 -25.12
CA ASP A 36 -18.98 -10.75 -26.19
C ASP A 36 -18.13 -9.76 -26.97
N VAL A 37 -18.69 -8.60 -27.27
CA VAL A 37 -18.01 -7.55 -28.01
C VAL A 37 -16.89 -6.97 -27.15
N LEU A 38 -17.16 -6.71 -25.87
CA LEU A 38 -16.16 -6.23 -24.91
C LEU A 38 -15.00 -7.20 -24.75
N LEU A 39 -15.26 -8.48 -24.48
CA LEU A 39 -14.19 -9.47 -24.31
C LEU A 39 -13.34 -9.63 -25.58
N LYS A 40 -13.97 -9.62 -26.77
CA LYS A 40 -13.24 -9.66 -28.05
C LYS A 40 -12.31 -8.46 -28.23
N VAL A 41 -12.74 -7.29 -27.81
CA VAL A 41 -11.91 -6.07 -27.84
C VAL A 41 -10.76 -6.15 -26.84
N CYS A 42 -11.01 -6.68 -25.63
CA CYS A 42 -9.99 -6.84 -24.59
C CYS A 42 -8.84 -7.77 -25.00
N ILE A 43 -9.11 -8.81 -25.78
CA ILE A 43 -8.10 -9.77 -26.26
C ILE A 43 -7.43 -9.36 -27.57
N GLN A 44 -7.81 -8.21 -28.15
CA GLN A 44 -7.31 -7.77 -29.46
C GLN A 44 -5.99 -7.03 -29.31
N GLU A 45 -4.93 -7.61 -29.87
CA GLU A 45 -3.56 -7.10 -29.76
C GLU A 45 -3.39 -5.73 -30.44
N GLY A 46 -2.46 -4.93 -29.88
CA GLY A 46 -2.09 -3.62 -30.43
C GLY A 46 -1.11 -3.67 -31.59
N GLU A 47 -0.60 -4.85 -31.92
CA GLU A 47 0.36 -5.10 -33.00
C GLU A 47 -0.34 -5.65 -34.24
N TYR A 48 0.06 -5.13 -35.39
CA TYR A 48 -0.35 -5.62 -36.69
C TYR A 48 0.91 -5.67 -37.56
N GLU A 49 1.22 -6.85 -38.12
CA GLU A 49 2.42 -7.08 -38.95
C GLU A 49 3.74 -6.65 -38.25
N GLY A 50 3.87 -6.90 -36.95
CA GLY A 50 5.07 -6.58 -36.17
C GLY A 50 5.27 -5.08 -35.89
N LYS A 51 4.30 -4.23 -36.25
CA LYS A 51 4.27 -2.81 -35.87
C LYS A 51 3.14 -2.54 -34.88
N LYS A 52 3.44 -1.81 -33.81
CA LYS A 52 2.43 -1.33 -32.87
C LYS A 52 1.60 -0.25 -33.56
N VAL A 53 0.31 -0.49 -33.75
CA VAL A 53 -0.63 0.40 -34.48
C VAL A 53 -1.77 0.92 -33.61
N ARG A 54 -1.84 0.47 -32.35
CA ARG A 54 -2.87 0.85 -31.36
C ARG A 54 -2.27 0.91 -29.96
N ALA A 55 -2.88 1.73 -29.10
CA ALA A 55 -2.52 1.87 -27.71
C ALA A 55 -2.65 0.52 -26.99
N THR A 56 -1.78 0.30 -26.00
CA THR A 56 -1.90 -0.88 -25.11
C THR A 56 -3.19 -0.74 -24.33
N MET A 57 -3.98 -1.82 -24.26
CA MET A 57 -5.22 -1.83 -23.48
C MET A 57 -5.01 -2.68 -22.23
N ARG A 58 -5.29 -2.11 -21.07
CA ARG A 58 -5.22 -2.77 -19.77
C ARG A 58 -6.63 -2.89 -19.23
N THR A 59 -7.06 -4.10 -18.92
CA THR A 59 -8.45 -4.35 -18.50
C THR A 59 -8.46 -5.07 -17.16
N ALA A 60 -9.30 -4.59 -16.24
CA ALA A 60 -9.69 -5.33 -15.03
C ALA A 60 -11.20 -5.54 -15.05
N ILE A 61 -11.63 -6.79 -14.87
CA ILE A 61 -13.04 -7.18 -14.90
C ILE A 61 -13.33 -7.97 -13.63
N ALA A 62 -14.29 -7.52 -12.83
CA ALA A 62 -14.82 -8.26 -11.71
C ALA A 62 -15.94 -9.21 -12.20
N LEU A 63 -15.81 -10.47 -11.80
CA LEU A 63 -16.63 -11.60 -12.27
C LEU A 63 -17.04 -12.43 -11.07
N THR A 64 -18.24 -13.01 -11.14
CA THR A 64 -18.68 -14.05 -10.21
C THR A 64 -18.16 -15.42 -10.66
N ASP A 65 -17.90 -16.31 -9.71
CA ASP A 65 -17.35 -17.62 -9.99
C ASP A 65 -18.27 -18.43 -10.95
N GLY A 66 -17.67 -19.16 -11.89
CA GLY A 66 -18.38 -19.91 -12.94
C GLY A 66 -18.86 -19.11 -14.17
N TYR A 67 -18.80 -17.78 -14.17
CA TYR A 67 -19.34 -16.95 -15.27
C TYR A 67 -18.55 -17.06 -16.60
N LEU A 68 -17.27 -17.48 -16.54
CA LEU A 68 -16.41 -17.64 -17.72
C LEU A 68 -16.09 -19.09 -18.08
N ALA A 69 -16.73 -20.07 -17.45
CA ALA A 69 -16.41 -21.51 -17.59
C ALA A 69 -16.53 -22.06 -19.04
N PHE A 70 -17.14 -21.31 -19.96
CA PHE A 70 -17.34 -21.67 -21.37
C PHE A 70 -16.46 -20.84 -22.34
N ARG A 71 -15.52 -20.03 -21.84
CA ARG A 71 -14.70 -19.08 -22.64
C ARG A 71 -13.20 -19.27 -22.41
N ASP A 72 -12.72 -20.50 -22.52
CA ASP A 72 -11.31 -20.90 -22.31
C ASP A 72 -10.28 -20.07 -23.09
N THR A 73 -10.60 -19.63 -24.32
CA THR A 73 -9.71 -18.79 -25.13
C THR A 73 -9.49 -17.39 -24.55
N ILE A 74 -10.38 -16.92 -23.68
CA ILE A 74 -10.27 -15.63 -23.00
C ILE A 74 -9.53 -15.81 -21.68
N LEU A 75 -9.82 -16.87 -20.92
CA LEU A 75 -9.08 -17.23 -19.70
C LEU A 75 -7.59 -17.47 -19.99
N THR A 76 -7.26 -18.16 -21.08
CA THR A 76 -5.88 -18.38 -21.52
C THR A 76 -5.15 -17.10 -21.97
N ARG A 77 -5.89 -16.02 -22.30
CA ARG A 77 -5.35 -14.70 -22.66
C ARG A 77 -5.42 -13.69 -21.51
N ALA A 78 -6.17 -14.00 -20.45
CA ALA A 78 -6.15 -13.26 -19.21
C ALA A 78 -4.78 -13.50 -18.56
N GLN A 79 -4.01 -12.43 -18.37
CA GLN A 79 -2.68 -12.57 -17.79
C GLN A 79 -2.73 -12.94 -16.30
N ARG A 80 -3.84 -12.59 -15.61
CA ARG A 80 -4.04 -12.79 -14.18
C ARG A 80 -5.52 -12.92 -13.86
N GLU A 81 -5.82 -13.73 -12.86
CA GLU A 81 -7.12 -13.85 -12.20
C GLU A 81 -6.94 -13.51 -10.73
N TRP A 82 -7.83 -12.69 -10.18
CA TRP A 82 -7.86 -12.40 -8.75
C TRP A 82 -9.19 -12.89 -8.18
N VAL A 83 -9.14 -14.05 -7.54
CA VAL A 83 -10.29 -14.61 -6.86
C VAL A 83 -10.40 -13.90 -5.51
N ILE A 84 -11.47 -13.12 -5.34
CA ILE A 84 -11.85 -12.59 -4.02
C ILE A 84 -12.46 -13.77 -3.25
N GLY A 85 -11.59 -14.65 -2.75
CA GLY A 85 -11.97 -15.78 -1.92
C GLY A 85 -12.20 -15.34 -0.48
N SER A 86 -13.27 -15.83 0.13
CA SER A 86 -13.32 -15.94 1.58
C SER A 86 -12.08 -16.71 2.03
N HIS A 87 -11.39 -16.23 3.07
CA HIS A 87 -10.34 -17.01 3.75
C HIS A 87 -10.92 -18.39 4.08
N ALA A 88 -10.10 -19.45 4.13
CA ALA A 88 -10.60 -20.77 4.52
C ALA A 88 -11.14 -20.69 5.96
N GLN A 89 -12.46 -20.56 6.09
CA GLN A 89 -13.14 -20.50 7.37
C GLN A 89 -13.47 -21.93 7.79
N SER A 90 -13.14 -22.28 9.02
CA SER A 90 -13.66 -23.50 9.66
C SER A 90 -15.18 -23.45 9.76
N ASP A 91 -15.82 -24.62 9.83
CA ASP A 91 -17.28 -24.71 10.04
C ASP A 91 -17.74 -23.92 11.27
N GLY A 92 -16.92 -23.85 12.32
CA GLY A 92 -17.19 -23.05 13.52
C GLY A 92 -17.16 -21.54 13.25
N GLU A 93 -16.18 -21.05 12.48
CA GLU A 93 -16.10 -19.65 12.07
C GLU A 93 -17.24 -19.25 11.13
N ILE A 94 -17.66 -20.14 10.23
CA ILE A 94 -18.81 -19.92 9.36
C ILE A 94 -20.07 -19.79 10.21
N LYS A 95 -20.34 -20.74 11.12
CA LYS A 95 -21.49 -20.66 12.03
C LYS A 95 -21.48 -19.39 12.87
N ALA A 96 -20.33 -19.01 13.44
CA ALA A 96 -20.18 -17.76 14.18
C ALA A 96 -20.48 -16.53 13.31
N GLY A 97 -19.95 -16.49 12.09
CA GLY A 97 -20.20 -15.42 11.13
C GLY A 97 -21.68 -15.30 10.73
N VAL A 98 -22.37 -16.44 10.53
CA VAL A 98 -23.81 -16.47 10.26
C VAL A 98 -24.60 -15.91 11.43
N ILE A 99 -24.26 -16.27 12.68
CA ILE A 99 -24.91 -15.75 13.88
C ILE A 99 -24.76 -14.24 13.99
N GLU A 100 -23.55 -13.72 13.75
CA GLU A 100 -23.31 -12.27 13.78
C GLU A 100 -24.05 -11.54 12.67
N MET A 101 -24.08 -12.11 11.47
CA MET A 101 -24.83 -11.56 10.35
C MET A 101 -26.33 -11.53 10.64
N ILE A 102 -26.92 -12.63 11.12
CA ILE A 102 -28.34 -12.70 11.49
C ILE A 102 -28.66 -11.67 12.57
N GLY A 103 -27.83 -11.59 13.62
CA GLY A 103 -27.97 -10.57 14.66
C GLY A 103 -27.98 -9.15 14.08
N ALA A 104 -27.02 -8.80 13.22
CA ALA A 104 -26.95 -7.48 12.60
C ALA A 104 -28.20 -7.15 11.76
N TYR A 105 -28.71 -8.10 10.97
CA TYR A 105 -29.91 -7.91 10.16
C TYR A 105 -31.18 -7.80 11.02
N LEU A 106 -31.30 -8.60 12.09
CA LEU A 106 -32.41 -8.47 13.05
C LEU A 106 -32.38 -7.10 13.73
N ASN A 107 -31.20 -6.63 14.15
CA ASN A 107 -31.05 -5.31 14.74
C ASN A 107 -31.54 -4.20 13.80
N ALA A 108 -31.09 -4.25 12.54
CA ALA A 108 -31.47 -3.29 11.52
C ALA A 108 -32.99 -3.33 11.22
N ALA A 109 -33.56 -4.54 11.11
CA ALA A 109 -34.98 -4.71 10.84
C ALA A 109 -35.88 -4.13 11.95
N ARG A 110 -35.45 -4.20 13.21
CA ARG A 110 -36.21 -3.66 14.36
C ARG A 110 -36.23 -2.13 14.42
N TRP A 111 -35.15 -1.47 14.00
CA TRP A 111 -35.14 -0.01 13.81
C TRP A 111 -36.04 0.43 12.65
N GLY A 112 -36.09 -0.36 11.57
CA GLY A 112 -36.86 -0.04 10.38
C GLY A 112 -36.19 1.01 9.49
N GLU A 113 -36.64 1.10 8.24
CA GLU A 113 -35.95 1.86 7.20
C GLU A 113 -35.82 3.36 7.52
N GLN A 114 -36.91 3.98 7.98
CA GLN A 114 -36.96 5.42 8.24
C GLN A 114 -35.94 5.83 9.31
N GLU A 115 -35.86 5.03 10.37
CA GLU A 115 -35.02 5.33 11.52
C GLU A 115 -33.54 5.01 11.24
N LEU A 116 -33.25 3.94 10.50
CA LEU A 116 -31.91 3.69 9.97
C LEU A 116 -31.40 4.85 9.12
N ARG A 117 -32.26 5.43 8.25
CA ARG A 117 -31.90 6.61 7.45
C ARG A 117 -31.63 7.83 8.34
N ARG A 118 -32.38 7.99 9.44
CA ARG A 118 -32.18 9.08 10.42
C ARG A 118 -30.85 8.91 11.16
N LEU A 119 -30.59 7.73 11.72
CA LEU A 119 -29.36 7.37 12.43
C LEU A 119 -28.14 7.52 11.53
N PHE A 120 -28.23 7.08 10.27
CA PHE A 120 -27.13 7.20 9.31
C PHE A 120 -26.76 8.66 9.02
N LYS A 121 -27.76 9.54 8.87
CA LYS A 121 -27.53 10.98 8.65
C LYS A 121 -26.91 11.69 9.86
N GLN A 122 -27.21 11.24 11.07
CA GLN A 122 -26.71 11.85 12.30
C GLN A 122 -25.26 11.48 12.64
N ARG A 123 -24.71 10.45 12.00
CA ARG A 123 -23.36 9.92 12.27
C ARG A 123 -22.23 10.93 11.95
N GLY A 124 -22.44 11.84 11.00
CA GLY A 124 -21.38 12.70 10.46
C GLY A 124 -20.37 11.95 9.58
N SER A 125 -19.56 12.70 8.80
CA SER A 125 -18.64 12.15 7.79
C SER A 125 -17.37 11.49 8.36
N GLU A 126 -17.05 11.71 9.63
CA GLU A 126 -15.79 11.27 10.27
C GLU A 126 -15.90 9.96 11.07
N GLN A 127 -17.12 9.44 11.27
CA GLN A 127 -17.32 8.21 12.04
C GLN A 127 -17.23 6.95 11.16
N SER A 128 -16.79 5.85 11.77
CA SER A 128 -16.65 4.52 11.13
C SER A 128 -17.90 4.07 10.39
N LEU A 129 -17.72 3.42 9.23
CA LEU A 129 -18.79 2.74 8.50
C LEU A 129 -19.21 1.41 9.17
N ALA A 130 -18.42 0.92 10.14
CA ALA A 130 -18.75 -0.21 10.98
C ALA A 130 -19.34 0.27 12.33
N ASP A 131 -20.32 -0.47 12.85
CA ASP A 131 -20.89 -0.30 14.21
C ASP A 131 -21.67 1.01 14.48
N TRP A 132 -22.18 1.65 13.44
CA TRP A 132 -22.98 2.88 13.56
C TRP A 132 -24.43 2.69 14.01
N ILE A 133 -24.94 1.45 14.00
CA ILE A 133 -26.33 1.14 14.40
C ILE A 133 -26.31 0.69 15.86
N PRO A 134 -26.94 1.43 16.79
CA PRO A 134 -27.06 1.00 18.19
C PRO A 134 -27.84 -0.31 18.30
N VAL A 135 -27.59 -1.06 19.37
CA VAL A 135 -28.40 -2.25 19.70
C VAL A 135 -29.82 -1.79 20.03
N TRP A 136 -30.79 -2.24 19.23
CA TRP A 136 -32.20 -1.96 19.45
C TRP A 136 -32.66 -2.66 20.73
N ARG A 137 -33.35 -1.91 21.58
CA ARG A 137 -34.00 -2.40 22.80
C ARG A 137 -35.43 -1.90 22.80
N ASP A 138 -36.35 -2.78 23.16
CA ASP A 138 -37.73 -2.42 23.38
C ASP A 138 -37.88 -2.04 24.85
N GLU A 139 -38.22 -0.77 25.11
CA GLU A 139 -38.38 -0.23 26.46
C GLU A 139 -39.76 -0.59 27.06
N ASP A 140 -40.71 -1.06 26.23
CA ASP A 140 -42.09 -1.36 26.60
C ASP A 140 -42.41 -2.88 26.51
N LEU A 141 -41.41 -3.75 26.74
CA LEU A 141 -41.64 -5.20 26.76
C LEU A 141 -42.61 -5.57 27.90
N GLY A 142 -43.78 -6.10 27.55
CA GLY A 142 -44.67 -6.76 28.51
C GLY A 142 -44.02 -8.00 29.15
N GLU A 143 -44.65 -8.57 30.18
CA GLU A 143 -44.13 -9.71 30.94
C GLU A 143 -43.71 -10.90 30.04
N GLU A 144 -44.52 -11.25 29.04
CA GLU A 144 -44.20 -12.32 28.07
C GLU A 144 -42.92 -12.02 27.25
N GLY A 145 -42.71 -10.76 26.86
CA GLY A 145 -41.53 -10.34 26.08
C GLY A 145 -40.25 -10.31 26.92
N SER A 146 -40.38 -9.98 28.21
CA SER A 146 -39.28 -9.91 29.18
C SER A 146 -38.66 -11.29 29.44
N GLU A 147 -39.46 -12.36 29.40
CA GLU A 147 -38.98 -13.74 29.55
C GLU A 147 -38.56 -14.40 28.22
N ALA A 148 -39.28 -14.12 27.13
CA ALA A 148 -39.00 -14.72 25.83
C ALA A 148 -37.66 -14.24 25.24
N VAL A 149 -37.39 -12.94 25.23
CA VAL A 149 -36.20 -12.38 24.57
C VAL A 149 -34.88 -12.96 25.10
N PRO A 150 -34.66 -13.09 26.42
CA PRO A 150 -33.47 -13.75 26.96
C PRO A 150 -33.37 -15.24 26.65
N ALA A 151 -34.51 -15.95 26.59
CA ALA A 151 -34.55 -17.40 26.35
C ALA A 151 -34.04 -17.81 24.95
N PHE A 152 -34.17 -16.91 23.98
CA PHE A 152 -33.66 -17.09 22.62
C PHE A 152 -32.19 -16.63 22.47
N GLY A 153 -31.65 -15.93 23.48
CA GLY A 153 -30.25 -15.54 23.55
C GLY A 153 -29.86 -14.34 22.67
N PHE A 154 -28.57 -14.02 22.70
CA PHE A 154 -27.99 -12.83 22.08
C PHE A 154 -26.72 -13.20 21.28
N ASN A 155 -26.38 -12.40 20.27
CA ASN A 155 -25.07 -12.50 19.60
C ASN A 155 -23.96 -11.85 20.46
N THR A 156 -22.71 -11.84 19.97
CA THR A 156 -21.57 -11.28 20.72
C THR A 156 -21.70 -9.78 21.01
N LYS A 157 -22.45 -9.05 20.18
CA LYS A 157 -22.74 -7.61 20.35
C LYS A 157 -23.96 -7.33 21.25
N GLY A 158 -24.56 -8.35 21.85
CA GLY A 158 -25.72 -8.21 22.73
C GLY A 158 -27.04 -7.93 22.01
N VAL A 159 -27.11 -8.18 20.69
CA VAL A 159 -28.35 -8.12 19.92
C VAL A 159 -29.15 -9.41 20.12
N SER A 160 -30.44 -9.28 20.43
CA SER A 160 -31.34 -10.44 20.56
C SER A 160 -31.45 -11.22 19.25
N LEU A 161 -31.36 -12.54 19.33
CA LEU A 161 -31.52 -13.45 18.20
C LEU A 161 -32.98 -13.81 17.89
N PHE A 162 -33.93 -13.45 18.76
CA PHE A 162 -35.36 -13.75 18.58
C PHE A 162 -35.88 -13.29 17.19
N PRO A 163 -36.59 -14.16 16.43
CA PRO A 163 -37.20 -15.44 16.84
C PRO A 163 -36.31 -16.69 16.72
N PHE A 164 -35.03 -16.52 16.44
CA PHE A 164 -34.05 -17.60 16.42
C PHE A 164 -33.34 -17.72 17.76
N ASN A 165 -32.72 -18.87 17.99
CA ASN A 165 -31.65 -19.03 18.97
C ASN A 165 -30.40 -19.58 18.27
N ARG A 166 -29.29 -19.71 19.00
CA ARG A 166 -28.02 -20.23 18.45
C ARG A 166 -28.21 -21.58 17.76
N ASN A 167 -28.92 -22.51 18.39
CA ASN A 167 -29.19 -23.84 17.84
C ASN A 167 -29.95 -23.76 16.52
N ALA A 168 -31.01 -22.95 16.44
CA ALA A 168 -31.78 -22.77 15.21
C ALA A 168 -30.92 -22.24 14.07
N ILE A 169 -30.05 -21.26 14.36
CA ILE A 169 -29.14 -20.69 13.35
C ILE A 169 -28.14 -21.75 12.87
N GLU A 170 -27.56 -22.53 13.78
CA GLU A 170 -26.58 -23.56 13.45
C GLU A 170 -27.22 -24.69 12.62
N GLN A 171 -28.42 -25.17 13.00
CA GLN A 171 -29.17 -26.17 12.24
C GLN A 171 -29.56 -25.65 10.83
N LEU A 172 -30.00 -24.40 10.73
CA LEU A 172 -30.34 -23.78 9.44
C LEU A 172 -29.10 -23.54 8.57
N ALA A 173 -27.97 -23.18 9.17
CA ALA A 173 -26.69 -23.05 8.47
C ALA A 173 -26.23 -24.41 7.92
N GLU A 174 -26.28 -25.47 8.72
CA GLU A 174 -25.95 -26.83 8.27
C GLU A 174 -26.81 -27.26 7.08
N ARG A 175 -28.11 -26.97 7.09
CA ARG A 175 -28.97 -27.37 5.99
C ARG A 175 -28.73 -26.59 4.69
N HIS A 176 -28.56 -25.28 4.77
CA HIS A 176 -28.59 -24.40 3.58
C HIS A 176 -27.24 -24.00 3.04
N LEU A 177 -26.20 -24.16 3.85
CA LEU A 177 -24.84 -23.77 3.51
C LEU A 177 -23.91 -24.98 3.30
N SER A 178 -24.38 -26.21 3.53
CA SER A 178 -23.62 -27.41 3.20
C SER A 178 -23.54 -27.64 1.70
N GLU A 179 -22.32 -27.77 1.20
CA GLU A 179 -22.01 -28.23 -0.15
C GLU A 179 -21.05 -29.43 -0.04
N GLY A 180 -21.59 -30.64 -0.24
CA GLY A 180 -20.87 -31.88 0.05
C GLY A 180 -20.68 -32.10 1.56
N ALA A 181 -19.42 -32.21 2.00
CA ALA A 181 -19.05 -32.45 3.40
C ALA A 181 -18.53 -31.20 4.13
N ARG A 182 -18.69 -30.00 3.56
CA ARG A 182 -18.18 -28.73 4.12
C ARG A 182 -19.26 -27.65 4.13
N LEU A 183 -19.17 -26.73 5.09
CA LEU A 183 -19.97 -25.51 5.05
C LEU A 183 -19.31 -24.45 4.18
N ILE A 184 -20.11 -23.74 3.39
CA ILE A 184 -19.68 -22.61 2.56
C ILE A 184 -20.49 -21.37 2.92
N PHE A 185 -19.81 -20.33 3.41
CA PHE A 185 -20.47 -19.10 3.80
C PHE A 185 -21.04 -18.35 2.59
N ASN A 186 -22.37 -18.31 2.47
CA ASN A 186 -23.07 -17.61 1.40
C ASN A 186 -24.10 -16.60 1.98
N PRO A 187 -23.76 -15.30 2.01
CA PRO A 187 -24.64 -14.26 2.57
C PRO A 187 -26.03 -14.21 1.93
N ARG A 188 -26.14 -14.43 0.62
CA ARG A 188 -27.44 -14.41 -0.08
C ARG A 188 -28.33 -15.56 0.36
N ARG A 189 -27.76 -16.77 0.53
CA ARG A 189 -28.49 -17.92 1.07
C ARG A 189 -28.91 -17.69 2.52
N VAL A 190 -28.03 -17.11 3.35
CA VAL A 190 -28.38 -16.71 4.74
C VAL A 190 -29.57 -15.75 4.76
N ILE A 191 -29.57 -14.71 3.90
CA ILE A 191 -30.65 -13.73 3.85
C ILE A 191 -31.95 -14.37 3.35
N ASN A 192 -31.91 -15.13 2.26
CA ASN A 192 -33.12 -15.63 1.61
C ASN A 192 -33.72 -16.85 2.31
N GLU A 193 -32.90 -17.85 2.63
CA GLU A 193 -33.36 -19.16 3.12
C GLU A 193 -33.50 -19.21 4.64
N ILE A 194 -32.66 -18.47 5.38
CA ILE A 194 -32.68 -18.47 6.85
C ILE A 194 -33.51 -17.30 7.38
N LEU A 195 -33.06 -16.06 7.15
CA LEU A 195 -33.70 -14.85 7.67
C LEU A 195 -35.09 -14.64 7.07
N ARG A 196 -35.18 -14.40 5.77
CA ARG A 196 -36.41 -14.00 5.09
C ARG A 196 -37.48 -15.09 5.19
N HIS A 197 -37.11 -16.34 4.95
CA HIS A 197 -38.06 -17.46 5.04
C HIS A 197 -38.75 -17.54 6.42
N THR A 198 -37.98 -17.37 7.50
CA THR A 198 -38.52 -17.42 8.87
C THR A 198 -39.30 -16.16 9.22
N LEU A 199 -38.75 -14.97 8.93
CA LEU A 199 -39.36 -13.69 9.31
C LEU A 199 -40.66 -13.41 8.56
N LEU A 200 -40.83 -13.93 7.34
CA LEU A 200 -42.09 -13.84 6.59
C LEU A 200 -43.22 -14.68 7.22
N MET A 201 -42.92 -15.61 8.14
CA MET A 201 -43.93 -16.41 8.84
C MET A 201 -44.54 -15.69 10.06
N ARG A 202 -44.35 -14.37 10.20
CA ARG A 202 -44.91 -13.57 11.31
C ARG A 202 -46.39 -13.82 11.54
N GLN A 203 -47.20 -13.88 10.48
CA GLN A 203 -48.65 -14.14 10.62
C GLN A 203 -48.95 -15.52 11.24
N SER A 204 -48.13 -16.53 10.93
CA SER A 204 -48.24 -17.87 11.54
C SER A 204 -47.90 -17.83 13.03
N TYR A 205 -46.90 -17.04 13.42
CA TYR A 205 -46.54 -16.81 14.81
C TYR A 205 -47.67 -16.11 15.59
N GLU A 206 -48.22 -15.02 15.05
CA GLU A 206 -49.34 -14.29 15.66
C GLU A 206 -50.59 -15.18 15.82
N ALA A 207 -50.85 -16.04 14.83
CA ALA A 207 -51.91 -17.05 14.86
C ALA A 207 -51.61 -18.27 15.78
N GLY A 208 -50.43 -18.35 16.38
CA GLY A 208 -50.04 -19.46 17.27
C GLY A 208 -49.77 -20.79 16.58
N GLN A 209 -49.46 -20.75 15.28
CA GLN A 209 -49.21 -21.92 14.43
C GLN A 209 -47.72 -22.12 14.09
N PHE A 210 -46.86 -21.20 14.54
CA PHE A 210 -45.41 -21.30 14.36
C PHE A 210 -44.74 -22.15 15.46
N PRO A 211 -43.70 -22.95 15.17
CA PRO A 211 -43.20 -23.27 13.83
C PRO A 211 -44.15 -24.24 13.11
N PRO A 212 -44.24 -24.20 11.77
CA PRO A 212 -45.04 -25.16 11.01
C PRO A 212 -44.47 -26.58 11.10
N SER A 213 -45.33 -27.60 10.93
CA SER A 213 -44.97 -29.02 11.06
C SER A 213 -43.92 -29.52 10.07
N ASP A 214 -43.74 -28.81 8.96
CA ASP A 214 -42.87 -29.13 7.85
C ASP A 214 -41.83 -28.04 7.60
N PHE A 215 -41.58 -27.17 8.59
CA PHE A 215 -40.64 -26.06 8.48
C PHE A 215 -39.32 -26.52 7.88
N GLN A 216 -39.10 -26.11 6.63
CA GLN A 216 -37.90 -26.41 5.85
C GLN A 216 -37.49 -27.89 5.90
N GLU A 217 -38.49 -28.80 5.97
CA GLU A 217 -38.35 -30.26 6.05
C GLU A 217 -37.41 -30.79 7.15
N PHE A 218 -37.20 -30.04 8.24
CA PHE A 218 -36.47 -30.58 9.38
C PHE A 218 -37.23 -31.75 10.02
N ARG A 219 -36.48 -32.75 10.48
CA ARG A 219 -37.00 -33.90 11.19
C ARG A 219 -36.13 -34.16 12.42
N PRO A 220 -36.73 -34.48 13.58
CA PRO A 220 -35.97 -34.85 14.76
C PRO A 220 -35.27 -36.21 14.54
N ASN A 221 -34.20 -36.46 15.28
CA ASN A 221 -33.57 -37.77 15.34
C ASN A 221 -34.53 -38.84 15.91
N ALA A 222 -34.14 -40.11 15.79
CA ALA A 222 -34.99 -41.24 16.17
C ALA A 222 -35.40 -41.22 17.65
N THR A 223 -34.50 -40.80 18.54
CA THR A 223 -34.73 -40.72 19.99
C THR A 223 -35.82 -39.71 20.32
N ILE A 224 -35.68 -38.49 19.80
CA ILE A 224 -36.64 -37.40 19.99
C ILE A 224 -37.98 -37.73 19.32
N ALA A 225 -37.95 -38.29 18.10
CA ALA A 225 -39.16 -38.74 17.42
C ALA A 225 -39.93 -39.80 18.23
N ASN A 226 -39.21 -40.70 18.91
CA ASN A 226 -39.83 -41.71 19.76
C ASN A 226 -40.45 -41.11 21.02
N TRP A 227 -39.77 -40.18 21.67
CA TRP A 227 -40.28 -39.47 22.83
C TRP A 227 -41.56 -38.69 22.50
N ILE A 228 -41.60 -38.00 21.37
CA ILE A 228 -42.80 -37.28 20.90
C ILE A 228 -43.96 -38.23 20.60
N ARG A 229 -43.70 -39.46 20.15
CA ARG A 229 -44.78 -40.45 19.98
C ARG A 229 -45.34 -40.92 21.32
N GLN A 230 -44.50 -41.03 22.34
CA GLN A 230 -44.89 -41.46 23.68
C GLN A 230 -45.57 -40.35 24.50
N SER A 231 -45.48 -39.08 24.08
CA SER A 231 -46.10 -37.94 24.77
C SER A 231 -47.63 -37.84 24.62
N HIS A 232 -48.25 -38.70 23.80
CA HIS A 232 -49.69 -38.74 23.53
C HIS A 232 -50.35 -37.39 23.19
N GLN A 233 -49.58 -36.46 22.63
CA GLN A 233 -50.09 -35.16 22.20
C GLN A 233 -50.95 -35.26 20.93
N ALA A 234 -51.81 -34.26 20.70
CA ALA A 234 -52.56 -34.14 19.45
C ALA A 234 -51.60 -34.08 18.26
N GLU A 235 -51.98 -34.69 17.14
CA GLU A 235 -51.10 -34.90 15.97
C GLU A 235 -50.44 -33.59 15.47
N GLN A 236 -51.22 -32.51 15.41
CA GLN A 236 -50.73 -31.19 15.01
C GLN A 236 -49.67 -30.64 15.99
N THR A 237 -49.90 -30.79 17.30
CA THR A 237 -48.96 -30.38 18.35
C THR A 237 -47.69 -31.22 18.32
N SER A 238 -47.81 -32.55 18.16
CA SER A 238 -46.65 -33.45 18.04
C SER A 238 -45.75 -33.10 16.86
N ARG A 239 -46.34 -32.79 15.70
CA ARG A 239 -45.56 -32.43 14.51
C ARG A 239 -44.86 -31.07 14.68
N ARG A 240 -45.50 -30.09 15.33
CA ARG A 240 -44.87 -28.79 15.61
C ARG A 240 -43.79 -28.89 16.68
N LEU A 241 -43.99 -29.73 17.70
CA LEU A 241 -42.99 -30.05 18.72
C LEU A 241 -41.76 -30.74 18.11
N ALA A 242 -41.96 -31.63 17.13
CA ALA A 242 -40.90 -32.27 16.37
C ALA A 242 -40.02 -31.24 15.65
N THR A 243 -40.64 -30.28 14.98
CA THR A 243 -39.94 -29.17 14.33
C THR A 243 -39.18 -28.31 15.34
N LEU A 244 -39.84 -27.92 16.45
CA LEU A 244 -39.23 -27.09 17.48
C LEU A 244 -37.96 -27.74 18.02
N LEU A 245 -38.02 -29.02 18.39
CA LEU A 245 -36.88 -29.74 18.95
C LEU A 245 -35.77 -29.99 17.92
N ALA A 246 -36.13 -30.24 16.66
CA ALA A 246 -35.14 -30.42 15.59
C ALA A 246 -34.36 -29.14 15.29
N VAL A 247 -35.02 -27.98 15.29
CA VAL A 247 -34.42 -26.71 14.86
C VAL A 247 -33.98 -25.86 16.06
N TRP A 248 -34.93 -25.39 16.88
CA TRP A 248 -34.64 -24.54 18.04
C TRP A 248 -34.05 -25.31 19.23
N GLY A 249 -34.36 -26.61 19.33
CA GLY A 249 -33.77 -27.49 20.35
C GLY A 249 -32.37 -28.01 20.02
N GLY A 250 -31.88 -27.80 18.79
CA GLY A 250 -30.57 -28.32 18.36
C GLY A 250 -30.53 -29.84 18.17
N ASN A 251 -31.70 -30.46 17.94
CA ASN A 251 -31.87 -31.90 17.74
C ASN A 251 -31.17 -32.76 18.83
N PRO A 252 -31.61 -32.65 20.10
CA PRO A 252 -30.89 -33.22 21.25
C PRO A 252 -30.65 -34.73 21.11
N VAL A 253 -29.46 -35.19 21.49
CA VAL A 253 -29.04 -36.60 21.33
C VAL A 253 -29.86 -37.57 22.19
N ASP A 254 -30.40 -37.10 23.31
CA ASP A 254 -31.25 -37.85 24.22
C ASP A 254 -32.37 -36.99 24.84
N VAL A 255 -33.24 -37.64 25.62
CA VAL A 255 -34.40 -36.99 26.28
C VAL A 255 -33.96 -36.09 27.44
N ALA A 256 -32.84 -36.39 28.11
CA ALA A 256 -32.35 -35.59 29.23
C ALA A 256 -31.89 -34.21 28.74
N ALA A 257 -31.27 -34.15 27.56
CA ALA A 257 -30.82 -32.92 26.94
C ALA A 257 -31.96 -31.95 26.58
N ILE A 258 -33.20 -32.44 26.45
CA ILE A 258 -34.40 -31.58 26.27
C ILE A 258 -34.58 -30.67 27.49
N GLY A 259 -34.24 -31.14 28.69
CA GLY A 259 -34.35 -30.39 29.94
C GLY A 259 -33.47 -29.14 30.00
N HIS A 260 -32.50 -28.98 29.09
CA HIS A 260 -31.66 -27.79 28.98
C HIS A 260 -32.25 -26.69 28.08
N ILE A 261 -33.38 -26.95 27.41
CA ILE A 261 -34.06 -25.95 26.57
C ILE A 261 -34.96 -25.09 27.47
N PRO A 262 -34.81 -23.75 27.47
CA PRO A 262 -35.63 -22.88 28.31
C PRO A 262 -37.13 -23.07 28.04
N PRO A 263 -37.98 -23.19 29.09
CA PRO A 263 -39.44 -23.34 28.92
C PRO A 263 -40.07 -22.24 28.08
N ALA A 264 -39.53 -21.02 28.20
CA ALA A 264 -39.95 -19.86 27.42
C ALA A 264 -39.85 -20.08 25.90
N VAL A 265 -38.94 -20.93 25.39
CA VAL A 265 -38.87 -21.25 23.95
C VAL A 265 -40.11 -22.02 23.49
N PHE A 266 -40.66 -22.89 24.33
CA PHE A 266 -41.88 -23.66 24.04
C PHE A 266 -43.12 -22.78 24.16
N THR A 267 -43.25 -22.04 25.26
CA THR A 267 -44.42 -21.20 25.53
C THR A 267 -44.53 -20.05 24.53
N THR A 268 -43.41 -19.44 24.12
CA THR A 268 -43.38 -18.39 23.07
C THR A 268 -43.96 -18.90 21.75
N PHE A 269 -43.76 -20.17 21.43
CA PHE A 269 -44.33 -20.83 20.24
C PHE A 269 -45.68 -21.53 20.51
N ARG A 270 -46.29 -21.29 21.68
CA ARG A 270 -47.57 -21.88 22.13
C ARG A 270 -47.56 -23.41 22.07
N LEU A 271 -46.46 -24.02 22.51
CA LEU A 271 -46.28 -25.47 22.60
C LEU A 271 -46.10 -25.90 24.06
N PRO A 272 -46.55 -27.13 24.42
CA PRO A 272 -46.41 -27.67 25.77
C PRO A 272 -44.93 -27.88 26.13
N THR A 273 -44.58 -27.63 27.39
CA THR A 273 -43.21 -27.76 27.87
C THR A 273 -42.85 -29.22 28.20
N PRO A 274 -41.57 -29.58 28.27
CA PRO A 274 -41.14 -30.91 28.73
C PRO A 274 -41.65 -31.26 30.14
N ALA A 275 -41.84 -30.27 31.00
CA ALA A 275 -42.44 -30.43 32.32
C ALA A 275 -43.92 -30.84 32.23
N ASP A 276 -44.69 -30.21 31.35
CA ASP A 276 -46.12 -30.53 31.13
C ASP A 276 -46.32 -31.93 30.53
N ILE A 277 -45.38 -32.36 29.68
CA ILE A 277 -45.49 -33.61 28.92
C ILE A 277 -45.01 -34.83 29.72
N ALA A 278 -43.86 -34.71 30.39
CA ALA A 278 -43.15 -35.85 30.97
C ALA A 278 -42.54 -35.56 32.34
N ASN A 279 -42.92 -34.44 32.97
CA ASN A 279 -42.38 -33.98 34.27
C ASN A 279 -40.84 -33.88 34.28
N ILE A 280 -40.26 -33.50 33.14
CA ILE A 280 -38.82 -33.24 32.99
C ILE A 280 -38.56 -31.80 33.47
N PRO A 281 -37.89 -31.58 34.62
CA PRO A 281 -37.62 -30.24 35.11
C PRO A 281 -36.59 -29.53 34.21
N PHE A 282 -36.74 -28.21 34.08
CA PHE A 282 -35.74 -27.39 33.41
C PHE A 282 -34.45 -27.37 34.24
N VAL A 283 -33.33 -27.70 33.58
CA VAL A 283 -31.99 -27.64 34.14
C VAL A 283 -31.26 -26.48 33.48
N PRO A 284 -31.18 -25.30 34.14
CA PRO A 284 -30.44 -24.17 33.58
C PRO A 284 -28.98 -24.57 33.34
N GLU A 285 -28.45 -24.23 32.16
CA GLU A 285 -27.00 -24.31 31.95
C GLU A 285 -26.31 -23.45 33.02
N PRO A 286 -25.25 -23.96 33.67
CA PRO A 286 -24.48 -23.13 34.59
C PRO A 286 -23.97 -21.89 33.82
N PRO A 287 -24.06 -20.68 34.40
CA PRO A 287 -23.56 -19.49 33.73
C PRO A 287 -22.11 -19.72 33.35
N ARG A 288 -21.78 -19.58 32.05
CA ARG A 288 -20.39 -19.65 31.57
C ARG A 288 -19.59 -18.55 32.25
N VAL A 289 -18.95 -18.89 33.36
CA VAL A 289 -17.99 -18.02 34.03
C VAL A 289 -16.84 -17.81 33.05
N LYS A 290 -16.62 -16.55 32.65
CA LYS A 290 -15.36 -16.16 32.01
C LYS A 290 -14.25 -16.28 33.06
N VAL A 291 -13.46 -17.35 33.02
CA VAL A 291 -12.09 -17.34 33.58
C VAL A 291 -11.18 -18.26 32.75
N PRO A 292 -9.90 -17.89 32.59
CA PRO A 292 -8.93 -18.58 31.77
C PRO A 292 -8.25 -19.74 32.50
N GLY A 293 -7.73 -20.71 31.73
CA GLY A 293 -6.63 -21.58 32.14
C GLY A 293 -6.96 -22.93 32.76
N SER A 294 -6.52 -23.98 32.04
CA SER A 294 -6.06 -25.30 32.51
C SER A 294 -7.03 -26.29 33.17
N ASN A 295 -7.15 -27.46 32.53
CA ASN A 295 -7.70 -28.73 33.04
C ASN A 295 -6.88 -29.29 34.22
N PRO A 296 -7.39 -30.33 34.90
CA PRO A 296 -6.85 -31.67 34.59
C PRO A 296 -7.88 -32.84 34.57
N ILE A 297 -7.76 -33.72 33.54
CA ILE A 297 -7.56 -35.22 33.60
C ILE A 297 -8.70 -36.07 34.27
N LYS A 298 -9.24 -37.22 33.81
CA LYS A 298 -8.96 -38.28 32.79
C LYS A 298 -10.20 -39.26 32.69
N PRO A 299 -10.18 -40.41 31.98
CA PRO A 299 -11.20 -40.81 30.99
C PRO A 299 -12.10 -41.99 31.42
N LEU A 300 -13.14 -42.27 30.63
CA LEU A 300 -13.86 -43.55 30.67
C LEU A 300 -13.65 -44.34 29.38
N GLU A 301 -13.14 -45.55 29.52
CA GLU A 301 -13.08 -46.61 28.51
C GLU A 301 -14.49 -47.19 28.27
N THR A 302 -14.85 -47.55 27.05
CA THR A 302 -14.88 -48.95 26.52
C THR A 302 -15.76 -49.10 25.27
N GLU A 303 -15.14 -49.69 24.22
CA GLU A 303 -15.63 -50.75 23.29
C GLU A 303 -16.85 -50.50 22.37
N ARG A 304 -16.95 -50.96 21.12
CA ARG A 304 -16.12 -51.67 20.10
C ARG A 304 -16.97 -51.64 18.81
N ASP A 305 -16.35 -51.63 17.63
CA ASP A 305 -16.66 -52.69 16.65
C ASP A 305 -15.62 -52.77 15.52
N ASP A 306 -15.32 -54.02 15.19
CA ASP A 306 -14.26 -54.53 14.33
C ASP A 306 -14.46 -54.23 12.83
N TRP A 307 -13.36 -53.88 12.14
CA TRP A 307 -13.05 -54.47 10.83
C TRP A 307 -11.57 -54.84 10.74
N THR A 308 -11.37 -55.98 10.10
CA THR A 308 -10.26 -56.93 10.18
C THR A 308 -8.94 -56.55 9.51
N SER A 309 -7.88 -57.09 10.12
CA SER A 309 -6.56 -57.49 9.61
C SER A 309 -5.39 -56.48 9.69
N PRO A 310 -4.34 -56.77 10.49
CA PRO A 310 -3.18 -55.91 10.65
C PRO A 310 -2.15 -56.16 9.53
N VAL A 311 -1.86 -55.11 8.75
CA VAL A 311 -0.51 -54.95 8.21
C VAL A 311 0.34 -54.49 9.39
N VAL A 312 1.26 -55.33 9.85
CA VAL A 312 2.28 -54.94 10.84
C VAL A 312 3.03 -53.73 10.25
N PRO A 313 2.98 -52.53 10.85
CA PRO A 313 3.77 -51.42 10.36
C PRO A 313 5.24 -51.78 10.60
N THR A 314 6.02 -51.87 9.54
CA THR A 314 7.49 -51.76 9.65
C THR A 314 7.80 -50.40 10.25
N VAL A 315 8.00 -50.35 11.57
CA VAL A 315 8.43 -49.13 12.28
C VAL A 315 9.79 -48.72 11.71
N ASP A 316 9.85 -47.55 11.07
CA ASP A 316 11.10 -47.00 10.54
C ASP A 316 12.12 -46.82 11.70
N PRO A 317 13.25 -47.56 11.71
CA PRO A 317 14.23 -47.50 12.79
C PRO A 317 14.84 -46.10 12.99
N GLU A 318 14.81 -45.26 11.95
CA GLU A 318 15.28 -43.88 12.02
C GLU A 318 14.27 -42.98 12.75
N MET A 319 12.97 -43.15 12.47
CA MET A 319 11.91 -42.40 13.15
C MET A 319 11.81 -42.78 14.63
N GLU A 320 12.10 -44.04 14.97
CA GLU A 320 12.16 -44.49 16.37
C GLU A 320 13.33 -43.84 17.14
N LYS A 321 14.48 -43.65 16.48
CA LYS A 321 15.61 -42.89 17.04
C LYS A 321 15.25 -41.43 17.28
N TRP A 322 14.54 -40.80 16.34
CA TRP A 322 14.03 -39.44 16.50
C TRP A 322 13.04 -39.33 17.66
N ARG A 323 12.07 -40.25 17.74
CA ARG A 323 11.11 -40.34 18.85
C ARG A 323 11.82 -40.42 20.21
N THR A 324 12.75 -41.37 20.35
CA THR A 324 13.53 -41.55 21.59
C THR A 324 14.27 -40.27 22.02
N ARG A 325 14.86 -39.56 21.05
CA ARG A 325 15.60 -38.31 21.31
C ARG A 325 14.68 -37.15 21.70
N LEU A 326 13.52 -37.05 21.06
CA LEU A 326 12.52 -36.03 21.39
C LEU A 326 11.93 -36.28 22.79
N GLU A 327 11.67 -37.52 23.17
CA GLU A 327 11.25 -37.86 24.55
C GLU A 327 12.32 -37.50 25.59
N ALA A 328 13.60 -37.79 25.30
CA ALA A 328 14.70 -37.40 26.19
C ALA A 328 14.83 -35.87 26.32
N TRP A 329 14.59 -35.14 25.23
CA TRP A 329 14.55 -33.67 25.23
C TRP A 329 13.41 -33.14 26.11
N ALA A 330 12.21 -33.70 25.99
CA ALA A 330 11.08 -33.31 26.83
C ALA A 330 11.29 -33.62 28.31
N ALA A 331 12.02 -34.70 28.61
CA ALA A 331 12.47 -35.03 29.96
C ALA A 331 13.60 -34.12 30.50
N GLY A 332 14.04 -33.09 29.76
CA GLY A 332 15.03 -32.11 30.21
C GLY A 332 16.45 -32.33 29.71
N THR A 333 16.69 -33.33 28.87
CA THR A 333 18.02 -33.54 28.26
C THR A 333 18.29 -32.46 27.22
N GLN A 334 19.51 -31.90 27.22
CA GLN A 334 19.91 -30.91 26.23
C GLN A 334 19.85 -31.47 24.81
N PHE A 335 19.17 -30.77 23.90
CA PHE A 335 19.02 -31.21 22.51
C PHE A 335 20.32 -30.96 21.72
N PRO A 336 20.93 -31.99 21.10
CA PRO A 336 22.24 -31.84 20.47
C PRO A 336 22.19 -30.99 19.19
N GLN A 337 23.35 -30.41 18.83
CA GLN A 337 23.46 -29.41 17.76
C GLN A 337 23.03 -29.94 16.38
N LYS A 338 23.45 -31.16 16.03
CA LYS A 338 23.21 -31.73 14.70
C LYS A 338 21.71 -31.93 14.50
N GLU A 339 21.07 -32.59 15.45
CA GLU A 339 19.65 -32.87 15.45
C GLU A 339 18.82 -31.57 15.50
N ALA A 340 19.24 -30.58 16.29
CA ALA A 340 18.64 -29.25 16.26
C ALA A 340 18.71 -28.61 14.87
N ASN A 341 19.85 -28.70 14.18
CA ASN A 341 19.99 -28.17 12.82
C ASN A 341 19.11 -28.92 11.81
N ASP A 342 18.96 -30.24 11.94
CA ASP A 342 18.07 -31.04 11.09
C ASP A 342 16.60 -30.62 11.28
N VAL A 343 16.16 -30.44 12.53
CA VAL A 343 14.81 -29.93 12.86
C VAL A 343 14.59 -28.53 12.32
N ARG A 344 15.55 -27.62 12.53
CA ARG A 344 15.49 -26.25 11.99
C ARG A 344 15.38 -26.28 10.47
N SER A 345 16.15 -27.12 9.79
CA SER A 345 16.14 -27.22 8.33
C SER A 345 14.82 -27.76 7.78
N ALA A 346 14.27 -28.80 8.41
CA ALA A 346 12.98 -29.38 8.03
C ALA A 346 11.83 -28.37 8.19
N LEU A 347 11.68 -27.78 9.37
CA LEU A 347 10.65 -26.78 9.64
C LEU A 347 10.83 -25.51 8.81
N PHE A 348 12.07 -25.08 8.61
CA PHE A 348 12.36 -23.91 7.78
C PHE A 348 11.98 -24.12 6.32
N ALA A 349 12.24 -25.31 5.75
CA ALA A 349 11.82 -25.63 4.39
C ALA A 349 10.30 -25.58 4.26
N MET A 350 9.57 -26.20 5.19
CA MET A 350 8.10 -26.18 5.21
C MET A 350 7.54 -24.76 5.39
N MET A 351 8.10 -23.98 6.31
CA MET A 351 7.72 -22.58 6.54
C MET A 351 8.00 -21.71 5.31
N LYS A 352 9.15 -21.91 4.65
CA LYS A 352 9.50 -21.17 3.43
C LYS A 352 8.54 -21.48 2.28
N ASP A 353 8.14 -22.73 2.11
CA ASP A 353 7.18 -23.14 1.09
C ASP A 353 5.76 -22.61 1.39
N ALA A 354 5.42 -22.46 2.67
CA ALA A 354 4.14 -21.90 3.10
C ALA A 354 4.05 -20.36 3.02
N LEU A 355 5.17 -19.65 2.90
CA LEU A 355 5.19 -18.19 2.76
C LEU A 355 4.63 -17.75 1.40
N ASN A 356 3.54 -17.00 1.43
CA ASN A 356 2.91 -16.43 0.24
C ASN A 356 3.56 -15.09 -0.16
N TRP A 357 4.73 -15.15 -0.80
CA TRP A 357 5.47 -13.97 -1.30
C TRP A 357 4.63 -13.02 -2.16
N PRO A 358 3.77 -13.50 -3.10
CA PRO A 358 2.87 -12.63 -3.85
C PRO A 358 1.96 -11.78 -2.96
N SER A 359 1.42 -12.36 -1.89
CA SER A 359 0.56 -11.64 -0.93
C SER A 359 1.34 -10.62 -0.11
N LEU A 360 2.61 -10.91 0.20
CA LEU A 360 3.50 -9.99 0.92
C LEU A 360 4.05 -8.86 0.03
N ARG A 361 3.85 -8.95 -1.30
CA ARG A 361 4.22 -7.92 -2.28
C ARG A 361 5.70 -7.52 -2.16
N MET A 362 6.55 -8.54 -2.07
CA MET A 362 7.99 -8.43 -1.97
C MET A 362 8.66 -9.67 -2.55
N ARG A 363 9.94 -9.56 -2.86
CA ARG A 363 10.80 -10.68 -3.20
C ARG A 363 11.25 -11.39 -1.94
N GLU A 364 11.48 -12.69 -2.05
CA GLU A 364 12.07 -13.47 -0.96
C GLU A 364 13.42 -12.85 -0.52
N PRO A 365 13.54 -12.37 0.73
CA PRO A 365 14.79 -11.91 1.29
C PRO A 365 15.66 -13.11 1.72
N HIS A 366 16.92 -12.84 2.08
CA HIS A 366 17.79 -13.88 2.62
C HIS A 366 17.32 -14.32 4.03
N LEU A 367 16.66 -15.48 4.09
CA LEU A 367 16.20 -16.11 5.34
C LEU A 367 17.15 -17.22 5.80
N ARG A 368 17.21 -17.47 7.11
CA ARG A 368 18.08 -18.49 7.70
C ARG A 368 17.34 -19.42 8.65
N ALA A 369 17.50 -20.73 8.47
CA ALA A 369 16.97 -21.75 9.38
C ALA A 369 17.49 -21.59 10.82
N SER A 370 18.69 -21.02 10.99
CA SER A 370 19.30 -20.76 12.31
C SER A 370 18.53 -19.77 13.18
N TRP A 371 17.54 -19.04 12.64
CA TRP A 371 16.68 -18.17 13.43
C TRP A 371 15.68 -18.95 14.30
N ILE A 372 15.37 -20.20 13.96
CA ILE A 372 14.47 -21.02 14.76
C ILE A 372 15.17 -21.44 16.05
N THR A 373 14.67 -20.94 17.17
CA THR A 373 15.15 -21.23 18.53
C THR A 373 14.35 -22.39 19.11
N ILE A 374 15.05 -23.45 19.51
CA ILE A 374 14.47 -24.64 20.13
C ILE A 374 14.87 -24.63 21.61
N PRO A 375 13.93 -24.63 22.58
CA PRO A 375 14.26 -24.65 24.00
C PRO A 375 15.24 -25.78 24.36
N ASN A 376 16.19 -25.49 25.26
CA ASN A 376 17.22 -26.44 25.71
C ASN A 376 18.07 -27.08 24.57
N ALA A 377 18.17 -26.45 23.39
CA ALA A 377 19.00 -26.93 22.28
C ALA A 377 20.36 -26.24 22.21
N ARG A 378 21.39 -26.97 21.73
CA ARG A 378 22.69 -26.38 21.40
C ARG A 378 22.62 -25.50 20.14
N GLY A 379 23.40 -24.43 20.16
CA GLY A 379 23.60 -23.49 19.05
C GLY A 379 22.35 -22.73 18.63
N ASN A 380 21.49 -22.40 19.60
CA ASN A 380 20.53 -21.32 19.42
C ASN A 380 21.26 -19.97 19.21
N PRO A 381 20.69 -19.07 18.40
CA PRO A 381 21.26 -17.75 18.16
C PRO A 381 21.42 -16.97 19.48
N GLN A 382 22.59 -16.34 19.67
CA GLN A 382 22.90 -15.53 20.86
C GLN A 382 22.45 -14.07 20.71
N SER A 383 22.24 -13.62 19.48
CA SER A 383 21.83 -12.27 19.13
C SER A 383 21.14 -12.25 17.77
N GLY A 384 20.43 -11.17 17.46
CA GLY A 384 19.67 -11.01 16.23
C GLY A 384 18.28 -11.66 16.29
N ARG A 385 17.76 -12.03 15.12
CA ARG A 385 16.39 -12.55 14.96
C ARG A 385 16.24 -13.94 15.55
N GLN A 386 15.14 -14.14 16.27
CA GLN A 386 14.81 -15.42 16.90
C GLN A 386 13.33 -15.72 16.68
N LEU A 387 13.04 -16.92 16.20
CA LEU A 387 11.70 -17.48 16.02
C LEU A 387 11.56 -18.62 17.00
N LYS A 388 10.73 -18.45 18.03
CA LYS A 388 10.60 -19.50 19.05
C LYS A 388 9.75 -20.63 18.49
N LEU A 389 10.24 -21.86 18.60
CA LEU A 389 9.48 -23.04 18.20
C LEU A 389 8.35 -23.34 19.20
N CYS A 390 8.65 -23.18 20.49
CA CYS A 390 7.74 -23.37 21.62
C CYS A 390 8.32 -22.63 22.85
N ASP A 391 7.50 -22.45 23.90
CA ASP A 391 7.89 -21.68 25.09
C ASP A 391 8.93 -22.39 25.95
N ASP A 392 8.77 -23.69 26.15
CA ASP A 392 9.70 -24.53 26.92
C ASP A 392 9.88 -25.91 26.26
N HIS A 393 10.73 -26.74 26.88
CA HIS A 393 11.02 -28.08 26.39
C HIS A 393 10.05 -29.14 26.95
N LEU A 394 9.21 -28.84 27.95
CA LEU A 394 8.44 -29.83 28.69
C LEU A 394 7.37 -30.48 27.80
N ASP A 395 6.77 -29.70 26.89
CA ASP A 395 5.78 -30.16 25.89
C ASP A 395 4.81 -31.21 26.49
N GLU A 396 4.09 -30.80 27.53
CA GLU A 396 3.28 -31.68 28.39
C GLU A 396 2.24 -32.49 27.61
N ASN A 397 1.75 -31.93 26.50
CA ASN A 397 0.74 -32.54 25.64
C ASN A 397 1.34 -33.33 24.46
N GLY A 398 2.68 -33.34 24.30
CA GLY A 398 3.38 -34.06 23.23
C GLY A 398 3.20 -33.48 21.82
N THR A 399 2.52 -32.34 21.71
CA THR A 399 2.14 -31.71 20.44
C THR A 399 3.35 -31.21 19.65
N VAL A 400 4.36 -30.67 20.33
CA VAL A 400 5.57 -30.15 19.68
C VAL A 400 6.42 -31.31 19.19
N ARG A 401 6.58 -32.37 19.99
CA ARG A 401 7.30 -33.58 19.57
C ARG A 401 6.64 -34.25 18.36
N ALA A 402 5.31 -34.35 18.36
CA ALA A 402 4.55 -34.89 17.22
C ALA A 402 4.79 -34.07 15.95
N GLY A 403 4.70 -32.73 16.04
CA GLY A 403 4.93 -31.85 14.89
C GLY A 403 6.38 -31.89 14.38
N ILE A 404 7.38 -31.95 15.27
CA ILE A 404 8.79 -32.10 14.87
C ILE A 404 9.00 -33.44 14.16
N LEU A 405 8.44 -34.54 14.69
CA LEU A 405 8.58 -35.86 14.08
C LEU A 405 7.95 -35.91 12.69
N GLY A 406 6.76 -35.32 12.54
CA GLY A 406 6.09 -35.18 11.25
C GLY A 406 6.90 -34.36 10.25
N ALA A 407 7.48 -33.24 10.67
CA ALA A 407 8.33 -32.40 9.81
C ALA A 407 9.60 -33.14 9.35
N ILE A 408 10.26 -33.89 10.24
CA ILE A 408 11.44 -34.70 9.90
C ILE A 408 11.09 -35.83 8.93
N ARG A 409 9.96 -36.51 9.16
CA ARG A 409 9.48 -37.58 8.27
C ARG A 409 9.14 -37.03 6.89
N PHE A 410 8.45 -35.89 6.83
CA PHE A 410 8.19 -35.21 5.56
C PHE A 410 9.47 -34.76 4.85
N ALA A 411 10.48 -34.26 5.57
CA ALA A 411 11.76 -33.88 4.96
C ALA A 411 12.47 -35.08 4.29
N LYS A 412 12.29 -36.29 4.83
CA LYS A 412 12.79 -37.54 4.25
C LYS A 412 11.96 -38.01 3.06
N GLU A 413 10.65 -38.10 3.22
CA GLU A 413 9.73 -38.68 2.22
C GLU A 413 9.37 -37.70 1.09
N LYS A 414 9.44 -36.39 1.35
CA LYS A 414 9.09 -35.25 0.47
C LYS A 414 7.65 -35.25 -0.07
N ARG A 415 6.81 -36.18 0.38
CA ARG A 415 5.41 -36.35 -0.03
C ARG A 415 4.58 -36.90 1.15
N TRP A 416 3.35 -36.43 1.27
CA TRP A 416 2.39 -36.88 2.29
C TRP A 416 1.64 -38.15 1.83
N THR A 417 2.38 -39.19 1.45
CA THR A 417 1.79 -40.43 0.88
C THR A 417 2.03 -41.68 1.73
N TYR A 418 2.63 -41.52 2.90
CA TYR A 418 2.90 -42.61 3.84
C TYR A 418 1.76 -42.76 4.88
N GLN A 419 1.73 -43.89 5.58
CA GLN A 419 0.71 -44.17 6.59
C GLN A 419 0.85 -43.22 7.80
N GLY A 420 -0.23 -42.53 8.20
CA GLY A 420 -0.22 -41.51 9.25
C GLY A 420 0.31 -40.14 8.79
N ALA A 421 0.44 -39.92 7.48
CA ALA A 421 0.86 -38.63 6.91
C ALA A 421 -0.14 -37.50 7.17
N ASP A 422 -1.42 -37.82 7.32
CA ASP A 422 -2.49 -36.90 7.71
C ASP A 422 -2.29 -36.33 9.11
N ASP A 423 -2.03 -37.20 10.10
CA ASP A 423 -1.74 -36.79 11.47
C ASP A 423 -0.44 -35.96 11.55
N ASP A 424 0.62 -36.43 10.89
CA ASP A 424 1.91 -35.72 10.83
C ASP A 424 1.77 -34.36 10.13
N TYR A 425 0.95 -34.27 9.08
CA TYR A 425 0.66 -33.02 8.38
C TYR A 425 0.00 -32.02 9.32
N VAL A 426 -1.05 -32.42 10.04
CA VAL A 426 -1.76 -31.53 10.98
C VAL A 426 -0.82 -31.06 12.10
N ALA A 427 -0.05 -31.97 12.69
CA ALA A 427 0.86 -31.64 13.78
C ALA A 427 2.02 -30.72 13.34
N SER A 428 2.61 -30.98 12.17
CA SER A 428 3.70 -30.16 11.63
C SER A 428 3.21 -28.81 11.11
N ALA A 429 2.01 -28.75 10.50
CA ALA A 429 1.38 -27.51 10.06
C ALA A 429 1.15 -26.54 11.22
N ALA A 430 0.70 -27.03 12.39
CA ALA A 430 0.53 -26.18 13.57
C ALA A 430 1.83 -25.49 14.02
N LEU A 431 2.98 -26.18 13.94
CA LEU A 431 4.29 -25.58 14.23
C LEU A 431 4.72 -24.60 13.14
N VAL A 432 4.46 -24.92 11.88
CA VAL A 432 4.76 -24.03 10.76
C VAL A 432 3.94 -22.74 10.87
N ASP A 433 2.65 -22.82 11.16
CA ASP A 433 1.77 -21.66 11.35
C ASP A 433 2.22 -20.77 12.50
N HIS A 434 2.66 -21.37 13.62
CA HIS A 434 3.25 -20.65 14.74
C HIS A 434 4.56 -19.90 14.38
N LEU A 435 5.40 -20.51 13.55
CA LEU A 435 6.61 -19.86 13.05
C LEU A 435 6.29 -18.76 12.03
N LEU A 436 5.30 -18.98 11.15
CA LEU A 436 4.82 -18.00 10.18
C LEU A 436 4.23 -16.76 10.85
N SER A 437 3.49 -16.93 11.95
CA SER A 437 2.91 -15.80 12.69
C SER A 437 3.97 -14.89 13.31
N GLN A 438 5.17 -15.42 13.61
CA GLN A 438 6.33 -14.65 14.07
C GLN A 438 7.13 -14.07 12.91
N MET A 439 7.38 -14.86 11.85
CA MET A 439 8.24 -14.47 10.73
C MET A 439 7.61 -13.38 9.87
N THR A 440 6.32 -13.50 9.54
CA THR A 440 5.63 -12.61 8.60
C THR A 440 5.67 -11.13 9.02
N PRO A 441 5.29 -10.73 10.26
CA PRO A 441 5.38 -9.33 10.66
C PRO A 441 6.84 -8.83 10.64
N LEU A 442 7.78 -9.68 11.05
CA LEU A 442 9.20 -9.34 11.09
C LEU A 442 9.75 -9.00 9.70
N ILE A 443 9.52 -9.86 8.70
CA ILE A 443 10.05 -9.62 7.33
C ILE A 443 9.38 -8.42 6.66
N VAL A 444 8.11 -8.15 6.98
CA VAL A 444 7.39 -6.97 6.46
C VAL A 444 7.96 -5.69 7.07
N GLU A 445 8.22 -5.68 8.37
CA GLU A 445 8.84 -4.54 9.06
C GLU A 445 10.25 -4.26 8.52
N ASP A 446 11.06 -5.29 8.32
CA ASP A 446 12.40 -5.15 7.75
C ASP A 446 12.37 -4.52 6.36
N ALA A 447 11.48 -5.01 5.50
CA ALA A 447 11.34 -4.51 4.16
C ALA A 447 10.80 -3.08 4.11
N LYS A 448 9.90 -2.70 5.03
CA LYS A 448 9.48 -1.29 5.19
C LYS A 448 10.68 -0.41 5.53
N ALA A 449 11.47 -0.79 6.53
CA ALA A 449 12.62 -0.01 6.96
C ALA A 449 13.70 0.12 5.86
N GLU A 450 13.98 -0.96 5.13
CA GLU A 450 14.91 -0.97 4.00
C GLU A 450 14.37 -0.16 2.80
N ALA A 451 13.09 -0.30 2.48
CA ALA A 451 12.42 0.49 1.46
C ALA A 451 12.48 1.98 1.79
N ALA A 452 12.41 2.37 3.07
CA ALA A 452 12.47 3.76 3.50
C ALA A 452 13.83 4.37 3.21
N ALA A 453 14.91 3.63 3.49
CA ALA A 453 16.26 4.06 3.19
C ALA A 453 16.48 4.24 1.68
N LEU A 454 15.98 3.31 0.88
CA LEU A 454 16.05 3.35 -0.58
C LEU A 454 15.21 4.51 -1.15
N ALA A 455 13.97 4.67 -0.69
CA ALA A 455 13.05 5.70 -1.14
C ALA A 455 13.59 7.11 -0.86
N ARG A 456 14.10 7.36 0.36
CA ARG A 456 14.75 8.65 0.68
C ARG A 456 15.95 8.93 -0.20
N SER A 457 16.79 7.92 -0.46
CA SER A 457 17.95 8.07 -1.35
C SER A 457 17.54 8.41 -2.77
N LEU A 458 16.50 7.77 -3.31
CA LEU A 458 15.94 8.04 -4.63
C LEU A 458 15.31 9.43 -4.73
N VAL A 459 14.56 9.85 -3.70
CA VAL A 459 14.00 11.21 -3.60
C VAL A 459 15.12 12.25 -3.55
N THR A 460 16.17 12.00 -2.77
CA THR A 460 17.36 12.88 -2.71
C THR A 460 18.07 12.97 -4.06
N GLN A 461 18.27 11.85 -4.78
CA GLN A 461 18.77 11.86 -6.15
C GLN A 461 17.90 12.73 -7.06
N SER A 462 16.57 12.62 -6.95
CA SER A 462 15.65 13.39 -7.78
C SER A 462 15.72 14.90 -7.51
N ARG A 463 15.91 15.29 -6.25
CA ARG A 463 16.12 16.69 -5.86
C ARG A 463 17.45 17.21 -6.42
N ILE A 464 18.54 16.47 -6.27
CA ILE A 464 19.87 16.83 -6.78
C ILE A 464 19.86 16.94 -8.32
N ALA A 465 19.18 16.02 -9.01
CA ALA A 465 19.00 16.09 -10.46
C ALA A 465 18.16 17.29 -10.92
N GLY A 466 17.30 17.83 -10.03
CA GLY A 466 16.43 18.95 -10.34
C GLY A 466 15.27 18.56 -11.26
N LEU A 467 14.59 17.44 -10.97
CA LEU A 467 13.36 17.08 -11.68
C LEU A 467 12.31 18.20 -11.55
N ALA A 468 11.58 18.42 -12.64
CA ALA A 468 10.47 19.37 -12.71
C ALA A 468 9.13 18.61 -12.79
N PRO A 469 8.10 19.00 -12.01
CA PRO A 469 8.12 20.06 -10.97
C PRO A 469 8.97 19.66 -9.74
N PRO A 470 9.35 20.63 -8.87
CA PRO A 470 10.11 20.35 -7.65
C PRO A 470 9.48 19.26 -6.80
N ILE A 471 10.31 18.36 -6.28
CA ILE A 471 9.86 17.11 -5.67
C ILE A 471 9.21 17.36 -4.31
N ARG A 472 7.89 17.12 -4.26
CA ARG A 472 7.08 17.05 -3.05
C ARG A 472 6.30 15.73 -3.11
N PRO A 473 6.76 14.66 -2.44
CA PRO A 473 6.12 13.35 -2.53
C PRO A 473 4.82 13.35 -1.71
N SER A 474 3.79 14.03 -2.22
CA SER A 474 2.45 14.12 -1.66
C SER A 474 1.48 13.46 -2.64
N GLY A 475 0.77 12.41 -2.20
CA GLY A 475 -0.07 11.61 -3.10
C GLY A 475 0.74 10.70 -4.03
N ALA A 476 0.04 9.91 -4.84
CA ALA A 476 0.64 8.73 -5.48
C ALA A 476 1.51 9.13 -6.67
N ASP A 477 1.02 10.03 -7.52
CA ASP A 477 1.71 10.43 -8.75
C ASP A 477 3.02 11.16 -8.46
N ALA A 478 3.00 12.13 -7.53
CA ALA A 478 4.19 12.89 -7.16
C ALA A 478 5.26 12.01 -6.50
N THR A 479 4.82 11.05 -5.69
CA THR A 479 5.66 10.03 -5.07
C THR A 479 6.29 9.11 -6.11
N LEU A 480 5.50 8.58 -7.05
CA LEU A 480 6.02 7.71 -8.11
C LEU A 480 6.97 8.46 -9.03
N ALA A 481 6.66 9.72 -9.38
CA ALA A 481 7.57 10.57 -10.14
C ALA A 481 8.89 10.77 -9.39
N ALA A 482 8.83 11.06 -8.08
CA ALA A 482 10.02 11.26 -7.26
C ALA A 482 10.93 10.02 -7.20
N LEU A 483 10.38 8.81 -7.30
CA LEU A 483 11.15 7.57 -7.18
C LEU A 483 11.59 7.00 -8.52
N PHE A 484 10.72 7.06 -9.54
CA PHE A 484 10.86 6.29 -10.78
C PHE A 484 11.13 7.14 -12.03
N ALA A 485 10.91 8.46 -12.00
CA ALA A 485 11.21 9.29 -13.16
C ALA A 485 12.72 9.29 -13.45
N LYS A 486 13.06 9.36 -14.75
CA LYS A 486 14.44 9.43 -15.22
C LYS A 486 14.89 10.89 -15.24
N PRO A 487 15.98 11.25 -14.56
CA PRO A 487 16.55 12.59 -14.67
C PRO A 487 17.19 12.78 -16.04
N GLU A 488 17.01 13.98 -16.61
CA GLU A 488 17.76 14.40 -17.78
C GLU A 488 19.21 14.72 -17.38
N PRO A 489 20.21 14.31 -18.17
CA PRO A 489 21.61 14.64 -17.90
C PRO A 489 21.81 16.16 -18.01
N LYS A 490 22.34 16.78 -16.95
CA LYS A 490 22.75 18.20 -16.95
C LYS A 490 24.25 18.31 -17.17
N GLU A 491 24.65 19.24 -18.03
CA GLU A 491 26.06 19.58 -18.20
C GLU A 491 26.65 20.16 -16.91
N ARG A 492 27.97 19.98 -16.72
CA ARG A 492 28.68 20.62 -15.61
C ARG A 492 28.65 22.14 -15.79
N GLN A 493 28.32 22.84 -14.71
CA GLN A 493 28.09 24.28 -14.75
C GLN A 493 29.31 25.06 -14.23
N ALA A 494 30.30 24.40 -13.62
CA ALA A 494 31.57 24.97 -13.17
C ALA A 494 31.44 26.18 -12.21
N PHE A 495 30.26 26.37 -11.61
CA PHE A 495 30.03 27.42 -10.62
C PHE A 495 30.62 27.04 -9.25
N GLU A 496 30.41 25.79 -8.83
CA GLU A 496 30.98 25.23 -7.61
C GLU A 496 31.28 23.74 -7.82
N ASP A 497 32.57 23.39 -7.69
CA ASP A 497 33.09 22.06 -8.03
C ASP A 497 32.53 20.97 -7.12
N ASN A 498 32.27 21.25 -5.84
CA ASN A 498 31.76 20.25 -4.91
C ASN A 498 30.30 19.90 -5.19
N TRP A 499 29.48 20.86 -5.64
CA TRP A 499 28.13 20.63 -6.13
C TRP A 499 28.11 19.77 -7.39
N ASP A 500 28.96 20.08 -8.37
CA ASP A 500 29.07 19.26 -9.59
C ASP A 500 29.56 17.83 -9.24
N LYS A 501 30.55 17.68 -8.34
CA LYS A 501 30.99 16.36 -7.83
C LYS A 501 29.90 15.63 -7.06
N MET A 502 29.11 16.34 -6.24
CA MET A 502 27.97 15.75 -5.52
C MET A 502 26.93 15.22 -6.52
N ARG A 503 26.59 16.00 -7.55
CA ARG A 503 25.64 15.58 -8.60
C ARG A 503 26.15 14.35 -9.35
N ASP A 504 27.43 14.34 -9.73
CA ASP A 504 28.05 13.20 -10.40
C ASP A 504 28.07 11.95 -9.52
N THR A 505 28.31 12.11 -8.21
CA THR A 505 28.28 11.01 -7.25
C THR A 505 26.86 10.49 -7.05
N ALA A 506 25.89 11.40 -6.86
CA ALA A 506 24.49 11.05 -6.64
C ALA A 506 23.84 10.39 -7.87
N LEU A 507 24.22 10.78 -9.08
CA LEU A 507 23.70 10.24 -10.35
C LEU A 507 24.67 9.25 -11.02
N GLY A 508 25.67 8.77 -10.28
CA GLY A 508 26.71 7.89 -10.78
C GLY A 508 26.26 6.45 -11.02
N TYR A 509 27.21 5.53 -10.88
CA TYR A 509 27.05 4.11 -11.20
C TYR A 509 27.36 3.23 -9.99
N ILE A 510 26.65 2.11 -9.88
CA ILE A 510 26.99 0.99 -8.99
C ILE A 510 27.42 -0.15 -9.91
N GLY A 511 28.71 -0.50 -9.88
CA GLY A 511 29.31 -1.37 -10.89
C GLY A 511 29.17 -0.77 -12.28
N THR A 512 28.49 -1.49 -13.18
CA THR A 512 28.26 -1.06 -14.58
C THR A 512 26.88 -0.46 -14.84
N LYS A 513 25.99 -0.43 -13.83
CA LYS A 513 24.61 0.05 -13.95
C LYS A 513 24.47 1.42 -13.31
N SER A 514 23.52 2.23 -13.80
CA SER A 514 23.16 3.48 -13.13
C SER A 514 22.78 3.19 -11.68
N ALA A 515 23.32 3.95 -10.74
CA ALA A 515 23.01 3.79 -9.33
C ALA A 515 21.51 3.93 -9.07
N ARG A 516 20.83 4.84 -9.80
CA ARG A 516 19.39 5.03 -9.71
C ARG A 516 18.61 3.77 -10.10
N ASP A 517 18.98 3.12 -11.21
CA ASP A 517 18.32 1.88 -11.66
C ASP A 517 18.49 0.73 -10.66
N VAL A 518 19.68 0.65 -10.03
CA VAL A 518 19.96 -0.34 -8.99
C VAL A 518 19.11 -0.07 -7.76
N LEU A 519 19.07 1.18 -7.26
CA LEU A 519 18.24 1.57 -6.12
C LEU A 519 16.74 1.37 -6.38
N GLN A 520 16.25 1.68 -7.58
CA GLN A 520 14.86 1.41 -7.98
C GLN A 520 14.56 -0.09 -7.99
N SER A 521 15.48 -0.90 -8.49
CA SER A 521 15.33 -2.36 -8.49
C SER A 521 15.25 -2.91 -7.07
N GLU A 522 16.18 -2.50 -6.20
CA GLU A 522 16.19 -2.89 -4.78
C GLU A 522 14.93 -2.43 -4.04
N LEU A 523 14.41 -1.24 -4.36
CA LEU A 523 13.16 -0.74 -3.78
C LEU A 523 12.00 -1.63 -4.21
N LEU A 524 11.89 -1.93 -5.52
CA LEU A 524 10.84 -2.80 -6.06
C LEU A 524 10.89 -4.20 -5.44
N GLU A 525 12.07 -4.75 -5.14
CA GLU A 525 12.16 -6.03 -4.43
C GLU A 525 11.48 -6.04 -3.06
N ARG A 526 11.20 -4.88 -2.46
CA ARG A 526 10.55 -4.76 -1.13
C ARG A 526 9.11 -4.27 -1.18
N VAL A 527 8.69 -3.69 -2.30
CA VAL A 527 7.39 -2.99 -2.44
C VAL A 527 6.65 -3.36 -3.72
N ALA A 528 6.96 -4.49 -4.36
CA ALA A 528 6.33 -4.89 -5.62
C ALA A 528 5.95 -6.37 -5.68
N SER A 529 5.01 -6.68 -6.57
CA SER A 529 4.61 -8.05 -6.90
C SER A 529 5.38 -8.57 -8.11
N PHE A 530 5.85 -9.80 -8.00
CA PHE A 530 6.62 -10.52 -9.01
C PHE A 530 5.83 -11.73 -9.54
N GLN A 531 6.22 -12.25 -10.71
CA GLN A 531 5.62 -13.46 -11.28
C GLN A 531 6.62 -14.62 -11.24
N GLY A 532 6.26 -15.70 -10.55
CA GLY A 532 7.12 -16.88 -10.38
C GLY A 532 8.47 -16.51 -9.80
N ALA A 533 9.55 -17.08 -10.35
CA ALA A 533 10.93 -16.75 -9.99
C ALA A 533 11.52 -15.57 -10.79
N GLY A 534 10.72 -14.88 -11.61
CA GLY A 534 11.17 -13.77 -12.45
C GLY A 534 11.43 -12.49 -11.66
N GLY A 535 12.45 -11.71 -12.05
CA GLY A 535 12.82 -10.45 -11.38
C GLY A 535 12.04 -9.21 -11.84
N LYS A 536 11.04 -9.36 -12.71
CA LYS A 536 10.26 -8.22 -13.23
C LYS A 536 9.12 -7.89 -12.29
N ALA A 537 9.10 -6.66 -11.79
CA ALA A 537 7.97 -6.12 -11.03
C ALA A 537 6.78 -5.85 -11.97
N PHE A 538 5.57 -6.22 -11.54
CA PHE A 538 4.33 -6.03 -12.31
C PHE A 538 3.31 -5.12 -11.65
N ALA A 539 3.37 -4.98 -10.32
CA ALA A 539 2.52 -4.09 -9.54
C ALA A 539 3.33 -3.56 -8.36
N VAL A 540 3.05 -2.33 -7.93
CA VAL A 540 3.70 -1.70 -6.78
C VAL A 540 2.69 -1.59 -5.63
N ASP A 541 3.13 -1.95 -4.43
CA ASP A 541 2.41 -1.76 -3.19
C ASP A 541 2.44 -0.27 -2.80
N ILE A 542 1.51 0.50 -3.37
CA ILE A 542 1.46 1.95 -3.15
C ILE A 542 1.21 2.29 -1.67
N ALA A 543 0.44 1.48 -0.95
CA ALA A 543 0.16 1.69 0.47
C ALA A 543 1.44 1.59 1.31
N ARG A 544 2.21 0.50 1.13
CA ARG A 544 3.52 0.37 1.79
C ARG A 544 4.45 1.50 1.40
N LEU A 545 4.47 1.89 0.14
CA LEU A 545 5.36 2.92 -0.36
C LEU A 545 5.02 4.32 0.22
N PHE A 546 3.74 4.60 0.49
CA PHE A 546 3.33 5.79 1.23
C PHE A 546 3.80 5.78 2.67
N ASP A 547 3.53 4.70 3.42
CA ASP A 547 3.99 4.56 4.81
C ASP A 547 5.49 4.86 4.91
N VAL A 548 6.24 4.25 4.00
CA VAL A 548 7.70 4.28 3.90
C VAL A 548 8.28 5.68 3.61
N ILE A 549 7.53 6.55 2.93
CA ILE A 549 7.95 7.92 2.61
C ILE A 549 7.60 8.88 3.75
N THR A 550 6.51 8.60 4.47
CA THR A 550 6.06 9.43 5.60
C THR A 550 6.81 9.10 6.89
N GLU A 551 7.28 7.87 7.05
CA GLU A 551 8.01 7.42 8.23
C GLU A 551 9.50 7.76 8.17
N ASP A 552 10.07 8.07 9.35
CA ASP A 552 11.48 8.36 9.49
C ASP A 552 12.37 7.15 9.22
N ALA A 553 13.62 7.43 8.89
CA ALA A 553 14.60 6.39 8.66
C ALA A 553 14.95 5.67 9.94
N VAL A 554 14.93 4.34 9.91
CA VAL A 554 15.73 3.55 10.85
C VAL A 554 17.14 3.46 10.28
N PRO A 555 18.16 4.10 10.87
CA PRO A 555 19.52 4.13 10.32
C PRO A 555 20.13 2.73 10.11
N GLU A 556 19.81 1.79 11.01
CA GLU A 556 20.27 0.41 10.98
C GLU A 556 19.74 -0.37 9.77
N ALA A 557 18.65 0.08 9.15
CA ALA A 557 18.08 -0.59 7.97
C ALA A 557 19.05 -0.57 6.77
N VAL A 558 19.90 0.46 6.67
CA VAL A 558 20.93 0.56 5.61
C VAL A 558 21.94 -0.58 5.72
N ASP A 559 22.18 -1.10 6.92
CA ASP A 559 23.14 -2.18 7.14
C ASP A 559 22.64 -3.55 6.67
N ARG A 560 21.36 -3.67 6.32
CA ARG A 560 20.75 -4.88 5.75
C ARG A 560 20.69 -4.89 4.22
N LEU A 561 20.98 -3.76 3.58
CA LEU A 561 21.06 -3.64 2.13
C LEU A 561 22.37 -4.26 1.59
N PRO A 562 22.43 -4.62 0.29
CA PRO A 562 23.67 -5.11 -0.33
C PRO A 562 24.85 -4.14 -0.12
N ASP A 563 26.07 -4.66 0.06
CA ASP A 563 27.25 -3.86 0.43
C ASP A 563 27.52 -2.70 -0.53
N GLU A 564 27.37 -2.93 -1.84
CA GLU A 564 27.56 -1.91 -2.88
C GLU A 564 26.50 -0.79 -2.78
N VAL A 565 25.25 -1.16 -2.51
CA VAL A 565 24.12 -0.23 -2.32
C VAL A 565 24.30 0.59 -1.05
N LYS A 566 24.68 -0.07 0.04
CA LYS A 566 25.01 0.56 1.32
C LYS A 566 26.16 1.55 1.20
N ALA A 567 27.23 1.18 0.49
CA ALA A 567 28.37 2.07 0.26
C ALA A 567 27.96 3.34 -0.52
N PHE A 568 27.04 3.19 -1.47
CA PHE A 568 26.52 4.29 -2.28
C PHE A 568 25.55 5.21 -1.51
N ILE A 569 24.67 4.66 -0.67
CA ILE A 569 23.67 5.44 0.07
C ILE A 569 24.29 6.27 1.20
N ARG A 570 25.31 5.76 1.89
CA ARG A 570 25.91 6.44 3.06
C ARG A 570 26.37 7.89 2.80
N PRO A 571 27.03 8.22 1.68
CA PRO A 571 27.33 9.61 1.29
C PRO A 571 26.11 10.53 1.13
N LEU A 572 24.94 9.98 0.77
CA LEU A 572 23.69 10.73 0.56
C LEU A 572 22.90 10.98 1.85
N GLY A 573 23.45 10.62 3.02
CA GLY A 573 22.85 10.96 4.31
C GLY A 573 22.91 12.47 4.60
N GLU A 574 21.87 13.00 5.24
CA GLU A 574 21.68 14.44 5.48
C GLU A 574 22.87 15.13 6.13
N ALA A 575 23.49 14.50 7.13
CA ALA A 575 24.66 15.05 7.81
C ALA A 575 25.86 15.27 6.88
N ARG A 576 26.07 14.39 5.89
CA ARG A 576 27.16 14.51 4.91
C ARG A 576 26.81 15.50 3.81
N LEU A 577 25.56 15.50 3.36
CA LEU A 577 25.06 16.46 2.37
C LEU A 577 25.19 17.89 2.86
N TRP A 578 24.78 18.19 4.10
CA TRP A 578 24.87 19.55 4.65
C TRP A 578 26.29 20.12 4.56
N GLY A 579 27.30 19.35 4.95
CA GLY A 579 28.70 19.79 4.89
C GLY A 579 29.13 20.21 3.48
N GLN A 580 28.64 19.52 2.45
CA GLN A 580 28.92 19.84 1.04
C GLN A 580 28.08 21.04 0.53
N LEU A 581 26.87 21.24 1.04
CA LEU A 581 25.98 22.35 0.63
C LEU A 581 26.42 23.71 1.16
N THR A 582 27.15 23.78 2.27
CA THR A 582 27.57 25.07 2.86
C THR A 582 28.38 25.96 1.91
N GLN A 583 29.23 25.36 1.06
CA GLN A 583 30.11 26.12 0.16
C GLN A 583 29.35 26.73 -1.01
N ILE A 584 28.40 26.00 -1.61
CA ILE A 584 27.55 26.54 -2.68
C ILE A 584 26.62 27.62 -2.14
N VAL A 585 26.08 27.46 -0.93
CA VAL A 585 25.26 28.50 -0.27
C VAL A 585 26.10 29.77 -0.02
N ALA A 586 27.35 29.63 0.40
CA ALA A 586 28.27 30.76 0.57
C ALA A 586 28.53 31.48 -0.78
N LYS A 587 28.84 30.74 -1.85
CA LYS A 587 29.01 31.33 -3.19
C LYS A 587 27.75 32.01 -3.73
N LEU A 588 26.57 31.47 -3.45
CA LEU A 588 25.30 32.11 -3.83
C LEU A 588 25.05 33.40 -3.04
N ARG A 589 25.49 33.46 -1.78
CA ARG A 589 25.47 34.69 -0.97
C ARG A 589 26.40 35.76 -1.53
N ASP A 590 27.60 35.36 -1.95
CA ASP A 590 28.55 36.27 -2.61
C ASP A 590 27.99 36.76 -3.95
N PHE A 591 27.39 35.87 -4.76
CA PHE A 591 26.69 36.25 -5.98
C PHE A 591 25.57 37.25 -5.72
N ARG A 592 24.70 37.01 -4.72
CA ARG A 592 23.63 37.95 -4.35
C ARG A 592 24.18 39.33 -3.98
N THR A 593 25.31 39.38 -3.30
CA THR A 593 25.94 40.64 -2.90
C THR A 593 26.44 41.40 -4.12
N HIS A 594 27.16 40.71 -5.03
CA HIS A 594 27.68 41.34 -6.24
C HIS A 594 26.60 41.71 -7.25
N ILE A 595 25.57 40.87 -7.46
CA ILE A 595 24.52 41.16 -8.44
C ILE A 595 23.69 42.39 -8.05
N ASN A 596 23.55 42.66 -6.74
CA ASN A 596 22.89 43.85 -6.23
C ASN A 596 23.66 45.15 -6.57
N GLU A 597 24.94 45.07 -6.95
CA GLU A 597 25.68 46.23 -7.48
C GLU A 597 25.24 46.60 -8.90
N PHE A 598 24.63 45.66 -9.63
CA PHE A 598 24.20 45.84 -11.01
C PHE A 598 22.67 45.93 -11.15
N LEU A 599 21.93 45.12 -10.40
CA LEU A 599 20.49 44.95 -10.49
C LEU A 599 19.86 45.31 -9.15
N ASP A 600 18.93 46.25 -9.14
CA ASP A 600 18.14 46.58 -7.95
C ASP A 600 16.84 45.75 -7.89
N GLU A 601 16.08 45.86 -6.78
CA GLU A 601 14.78 45.18 -6.63
C GLU A 601 13.74 45.58 -7.68
N LYS A 602 13.96 46.70 -8.39
CA LYS A 602 13.07 47.24 -9.42
C LYS A 602 13.59 47.04 -10.84
N PHE A 603 14.59 46.16 -11.01
CA PHE A 603 15.27 46.00 -12.28
C PHE A 603 14.31 45.64 -13.41
N ASP A 604 14.11 46.58 -14.33
CA ASP A 604 13.38 46.36 -15.57
C ASP A 604 14.34 45.82 -16.65
N LYS A 605 14.34 44.50 -16.79
CA LYS A 605 15.13 43.80 -17.81
C LYS A 605 14.81 44.29 -19.23
N THR A 606 13.55 44.61 -19.52
CA THR A 606 13.14 45.03 -20.87
C THR A 606 13.63 46.43 -21.20
N GLY A 607 13.50 47.36 -20.27
CA GLY A 607 14.10 48.69 -20.35
C GLY A 607 15.62 48.63 -20.50
N PHE A 608 16.30 47.88 -19.63
CA PHE A 608 17.76 47.73 -19.68
C PHE A 608 18.29 47.23 -21.03
N VAL A 609 17.64 46.20 -21.63
CA VAL A 609 18.04 45.70 -22.95
C VAL A 609 17.79 46.74 -24.04
N SER A 610 16.66 47.44 -23.99
CA SER A 610 16.33 48.50 -24.95
C SER A 610 17.35 49.66 -24.89
N ASP A 611 17.72 50.07 -23.69
CA ASP A 611 18.69 51.16 -23.48
C ASP A 611 20.07 50.78 -24.01
N LEU A 612 20.53 49.54 -23.78
CA LEU A 612 21.80 49.05 -24.32
C LEU A 612 21.79 48.97 -25.85
N GLN A 613 20.68 48.53 -26.46
CA GLN A 613 20.53 48.52 -27.93
C GLN A 613 20.62 49.93 -28.51
N GLU A 614 20.00 50.90 -27.84
CA GLU A 614 20.05 52.30 -28.26
C GLU A 614 21.45 52.91 -28.09
N ILE A 615 22.14 52.60 -26.99
CA ILE A 615 23.54 53.02 -26.77
C ILE A 615 24.44 52.48 -27.89
N ILE A 616 24.34 51.20 -28.23
CA ILE A 616 25.13 50.59 -29.31
C ILE A 616 24.83 51.28 -30.65
N ARG A 617 23.55 51.56 -30.93
CA ARG A 617 23.11 52.27 -32.15
C ARG A 617 23.69 53.67 -32.22
N LEU A 618 23.62 54.43 -31.12
CA LEU A 618 24.13 55.80 -31.05
C LEU A 618 25.65 55.84 -31.21
N LEU A 619 26.39 55.01 -30.48
CA LEU A 619 27.86 54.94 -30.60
C LEU A 619 28.31 54.59 -32.02
N SER A 620 27.57 53.70 -32.69
CA SER A 620 27.84 53.34 -34.09
C SER A 620 27.53 54.49 -35.05
N ALA A 621 26.43 55.21 -34.84
CA ALA A 621 26.02 56.33 -35.69
C ALA A 621 26.91 57.57 -35.52
N THR A 622 27.44 57.80 -34.32
CA THR A 622 28.30 58.96 -34.03
C THR A 622 29.78 58.70 -34.33
N GLY A 623 30.17 57.45 -34.61
CA GLY A 623 31.57 57.04 -34.78
C GLY A 623 32.35 57.02 -33.47
N SER A 624 31.68 57.08 -32.32
CA SER A 624 32.30 57.23 -30.99
C SER A 624 32.56 55.89 -30.30
N PHE A 625 32.62 54.79 -31.05
CA PHE A 625 32.81 53.46 -30.47
C PHE A 625 34.25 53.34 -29.92
N PRO A 626 34.44 52.99 -28.63
CA PRO A 626 35.76 52.99 -28.00
C PRO A 626 36.71 51.97 -28.65
N SER A 627 37.86 52.43 -29.14
CA SER A 627 38.87 51.61 -29.83
C SER A 627 39.68 50.72 -28.89
N ASP A 628 39.71 51.04 -27.61
CA ASP A 628 40.43 50.36 -26.53
C ASP A 628 39.55 49.37 -25.73
N TRP A 629 38.31 49.15 -26.17
CA TRP A 629 37.40 48.21 -25.51
C TRP A 629 37.80 46.76 -25.80
N PRO A 630 37.96 45.91 -24.76
CA PRO A 630 38.55 44.57 -24.88
C PRO A 630 37.63 43.51 -25.52
N THR A 631 36.35 43.82 -25.75
CA THR A 631 35.35 42.84 -26.26
C THR A 631 34.97 43.17 -27.70
N ASN A 632 34.61 42.16 -28.50
CA ASN A 632 34.10 42.37 -29.85
C ASN A 632 32.61 42.75 -29.81
N LEU A 633 32.20 43.76 -30.57
CA LEU A 633 30.80 44.20 -30.67
C LEU A 633 29.85 43.05 -31.05
N ARG A 634 30.19 42.20 -32.02
CA ARG A 634 29.34 41.07 -32.41
C ARG A 634 29.16 40.05 -31.30
N ASP A 635 30.21 39.81 -30.52
CA ASP A 635 30.14 38.90 -29.37
C ASP A 635 29.31 39.50 -28.23
N PHE A 636 29.38 40.81 -28.02
CA PHE A 636 28.55 41.51 -27.05
C PHE A 636 27.07 41.53 -27.45
N GLU A 637 26.75 41.81 -28.72
CA GLU A 637 25.38 41.74 -29.25
C GLU A 637 24.81 40.32 -29.10
N ARG A 638 25.61 39.28 -29.37
CA ARG A 638 25.21 37.90 -29.12
C ARG A 638 24.88 37.67 -27.63
N ARG A 639 25.78 38.09 -26.72
CA ARG A 639 25.57 37.98 -25.26
C ARG A 639 24.35 38.78 -24.78
N LEU A 640 24.06 39.94 -25.39
CA LEU A 640 22.88 40.75 -25.09
C LEU A 640 21.58 40.03 -25.46
N VAL A 641 21.54 39.37 -26.63
CA VAL A 641 20.40 38.53 -27.04
C VAL A 641 20.24 37.32 -26.11
N GLU A 642 21.34 36.66 -25.75
CA GLU A 642 21.33 35.56 -24.77
C GLU A 642 20.82 36.03 -23.40
N PHE A 643 21.28 37.19 -22.93
CA PHE A 643 20.80 37.81 -21.69
C PHE A 643 19.31 38.12 -21.79
N GLN A 644 18.84 38.71 -22.89
CA GLN A 644 17.42 39.00 -23.14
C GLN A 644 16.54 37.75 -23.09
N ALA A 645 16.99 36.62 -23.65
CA ALA A 645 16.26 35.36 -23.62
C ALA A 645 16.33 34.63 -22.26
N SER A 646 17.31 34.97 -21.40
CA SER A 646 17.55 34.23 -20.16
C SER A 646 16.51 34.48 -19.04
N PRO A 647 16.23 33.50 -18.15
CA PRO A 647 15.39 33.70 -16.98
C PRO A 647 16.15 34.33 -15.79
N ILE A 648 16.98 35.36 -16.02
CA ILE A 648 17.86 35.93 -14.98
C ILE A 648 17.12 36.48 -13.75
N VAL A 649 15.95 37.10 -13.92
CA VAL A 649 15.17 37.63 -12.79
C VAL A 649 14.74 36.48 -11.86
N ASP A 650 14.23 35.40 -12.45
CA ASP A 650 13.85 34.18 -11.72
C ASP A 650 15.08 33.52 -11.05
N LEU A 651 16.24 33.50 -11.72
CA LEU A 651 17.50 33.01 -11.15
C LEU A 651 17.90 33.80 -9.89
N VAL A 652 17.87 35.14 -9.94
CA VAL A 652 18.23 36.03 -8.82
C VAL A 652 17.25 35.85 -7.67
N THR A 653 15.94 35.81 -7.96
CA THR A 653 14.91 35.59 -6.93
C THR A 653 15.07 34.22 -6.24
N LYS A 654 15.33 33.16 -7.01
CA LYS A 654 15.57 31.82 -6.46
C LYS A 654 16.86 31.74 -5.66
N ALA A 655 17.94 32.36 -6.14
CA ALA A 655 19.20 32.43 -5.41
C ALA A 655 19.05 33.17 -4.07
N ALA A 656 18.32 34.29 -4.03
CA ALA A 656 18.00 34.99 -2.79
C ALA A 656 17.21 34.11 -1.82
N THR A 657 16.16 33.44 -2.32
CA THR A 657 15.35 32.51 -1.52
C THR A 657 16.20 31.38 -0.92
N ILE A 658 17.11 30.81 -1.72
CA ILE A 658 18.04 29.76 -1.26
C ILE A 658 18.92 30.26 -0.12
N VAL A 659 19.47 31.47 -0.24
CA VAL A 659 20.38 32.03 0.78
C VAL A 659 19.63 32.37 2.06
N ASP A 660 18.40 32.89 1.96
CA ASP A 660 17.58 33.29 3.11
C ASP A 660 17.00 32.09 3.86
N GLU A 661 16.65 31.02 3.15
CA GLU A 661 16.03 29.81 3.73
C GLU A 661 17.03 28.66 3.97
N ALA A 662 18.34 28.90 3.85
CA ALA A 662 19.36 27.87 4.03
C ALA A 662 19.45 27.40 5.49
N ASP A 663 18.77 26.30 5.80
CA ASP A 663 18.77 25.64 7.10
C ASP A 663 19.10 24.15 6.97
N ARG A 664 19.81 23.61 7.97
CA ARG A 664 20.11 22.17 8.11
C ARG A 664 18.83 21.34 8.26
N GLU A 665 17.77 21.89 8.84
CA GLU A 665 16.47 21.18 8.96
C GLU A 665 15.68 21.18 7.64
N GLN A 666 16.07 22.02 6.67
CA GLN A 666 15.38 22.18 5.38
C GLN A 666 16.20 21.69 4.18
N ILE A 667 17.13 20.75 4.38
CA ILE A 667 17.92 20.12 3.30
C ILE A 667 17.05 19.66 2.11
N PRO A 668 15.90 18.99 2.31
CA PRO A 668 14.95 18.69 1.24
C PRO A 668 14.56 19.86 0.33
N LYS A 669 14.25 21.02 0.94
CA LYS A 669 13.81 22.24 0.24
C LYS A 669 14.98 22.88 -0.48
N LEU A 670 16.13 22.95 0.18
CA LEU A 670 17.37 23.48 -0.36
C LEU A 670 17.84 22.69 -1.60
N LEU A 671 17.83 21.36 -1.54
CA LEU A 671 18.21 20.51 -2.69
C LEU A 671 17.26 20.67 -3.87
N ASN A 672 15.95 20.79 -3.64
CA ASN A 672 14.98 21.08 -4.71
C ASN A 672 15.30 22.40 -5.42
N ALA A 673 15.57 23.44 -4.64
CA ALA A 673 15.87 24.76 -5.17
C ALA A 673 17.19 24.75 -5.96
N LEU A 674 18.27 24.20 -5.39
CA LEU A 674 19.58 24.08 -6.02
C LEU A 674 19.56 23.21 -7.28
N GLY A 675 18.89 22.06 -7.23
CA GLY A 675 18.77 21.17 -8.38
C GLY A 675 18.06 21.82 -9.57
N SER A 676 17.08 22.68 -9.30
CA SER A 676 16.34 23.42 -10.34
C SER A 676 17.06 24.66 -10.87
N LEU A 677 18.09 25.15 -10.16
CA LEU A 677 18.80 26.39 -10.50
C LEU A 677 19.81 26.14 -11.62
N ASP A 678 19.85 27.03 -12.63
CA ASP A 678 20.92 27.04 -13.63
C ASP A 678 22.09 27.90 -13.13
N LEU A 679 23.05 27.28 -12.45
CA LEU A 679 24.24 27.96 -11.95
C LEU A 679 25.18 28.41 -13.08
N GLY A 680 25.10 27.78 -14.26
CA GLY A 680 25.80 28.26 -15.46
C GLY A 680 25.27 29.62 -15.92
N LEU A 681 23.98 29.85 -15.64
CA LEU A 681 23.29 31.14 -15.53
C LEU A 681 24.18 32.27 -14.99
N ILE A 682 24.66 32.01 -13.78
CA ILE A 682 25.28 33.02 -12.92
C ILE A 682 26.56 33.54 -13.54
N GLY A 683 27.47 32.65 -13.96
CA GLY A 683 28.75 33.04 -14.54
C GLY A 683 28.60 33.88 -15.80
N ARG A 684 27.76 33.41 -16.75
CA ARG A 684 27.49 34.13 -18.01
C ARG A 684 26.92 35.53 -17.77
N THR A 685 26.03 35.64 -16.79
CA THR A 685 25.40 36.91 -16.41
C THR A 685 26.42 37.89 -15.84
N MET A 686 27.23 37.45 -14.87
CA MET A 686 28.23 38.32 -14.25
C MET A 686 29.28 38.80 -15.25
N GLU A 687 29.73 37.93 -16.16
CA GLU A 687 30.62 38.34 -17.26
C GLU A 687 29.97 39.39 -18.17
N PHE A 688 28.72 39.18 -18.58
CA PHE A 688 28.00 40.11 -19.44
C PHE A 688 27.81 41.48 -18.78
N LEU A 689 27.45 41.51 -17.49
CA LEU A 689 27.28 42.75 -16.74
C LEU A 689 28.61 43.49 -16.54
N ALA A 690 29.70 42.79 -16.28
CA ALA A 690 31.04 43.37 -16.23
C ALA A 690 31.48 43.94 -17.60
N SER A 691 31.21 43.22 -18.70
CA SER A 691 31.44 43.71 -20.07
C SER A 691 30.59 44.95 -20.37
N THR A 692 29.38 45.02 -19.84
CA THR A 692 28.48 46.17 -20.01
C THR A 692 29.02 47.40 -19.28
N ASN A 693 29.42 47.28 -18.01
CA ASN A 693 30.02 48.39 -17.27
C ASN A 693 31.32 48.90 -17.90
N THR A 694 32.16 47.99 -18.41
CA THR A 694 33.39 48.39 -19.13
C THR A 694 33.09 49.07 -20.47
N LEU A 695 32.07 48.62 -21.21
CA LEU A 695 31.61 49.30 -22.41
C LEU A 695 31.11 50.71 -22.09
N ILE A 696 30.24 50.87 -21.09
CA ILE A 696 29.67 52.17 -20.71
C ILE A 696 30.79 53.13 -20.27
N ALA A 697 31.70 52.70 -19.39
CA ALA A 697 32.80 53.55 -18.92
C ALA A 697 33.78 53.95 -20.05
N ALA A 698 34.01 53.08 -21.04
CA ALA A 698 34.83 53.41 -22.20
C ALA A 698 34.08 54.33 -23.18
N ALA A 699 32.79 54.08 -23.39
CA ALA A 699 31.91 54.89 -24.21
C ALA A 699 31.78 56.32 -23.67
N GLU A 700 31.61 56.50 -22.35
CA GLU A 700 31.58 57.84 -21.72
C GLU A 700 32.85 58.64 -22.01
N LYS A 701 34.03 58.03 -21.89
CA LYS A 701 35.31 58.69 -22.22
C LYS A 701 35.42 59.04 -23.70
N SER A 702 35.01 58.12 -24.57
CA SER A 702 35.07 58.31 -26.02
C SER A 702 34.09 59.38 -26.50
N VAL A 703 32.87 59.37 -25.97
CA VAL A 703 31.85 60.39 -26.24
C VAL A 703 32.29 61.74 -25.69
N ALA A 704 32.78 61.83 -24.45
CA ALA A 704 33.28 63.09 -23.89
C ALA A 704 34.47 63.65 -24.69
N ARG A 705 35.35 62.79 -25.22
CA ARG A 705 36.43 63.20 -26.12
C ARG A 705 35.89 63.73 -27.44
N GLU A 706 34.96 63.02 -28.08
CA GLU A 706 34.36 63.48 -29.34
C GLU A 706 33.49 64.73 -29.15
N GLU A 707 32.82 64.89 -28.02
CA GLU A 707 32.13 66.12 -27.65
C GLU A 707 33.11 67.28 -27.48
N ALA A 708 34.26 67.06 -26.83
CA ALA A 708 35.32 68.06 -26.71
C ALA A 708 35.90 68.43 -28.09
N ASP A 709 36.24 67.45 -28.92
CA ASP A 709 36.80 67.65 -30.26
C ASP A 709 35.79 68.36 -31.19
N ARG A 710 34.49 68.04 -31.08
CA ARG A 710 33.42 68.73 -31.82
C ARG A 710 33.08 70.11 -31.27
N SER A 711 33.22 70.33 -29.96
CA SER A 711 33.05 71.67 -29.36
C SER A 711 34.16 72.64 -29.78
N GLN A 712 35.38 72.15 -30.00
CA GLN A 712 36.46 72.92 -30.63
C GLN A 712 36.22 73.20 -32.12
N ALA A 713 35.36 72.41 -32.76
CA ALA A 713 34.92 72.59 -34.15
C ALA A 713 33.54 73.27 -34.28
N ASP A 714 33.01 73.84 -33.20
CA ASP A 714 31.72 74.55 -33.22
C ASP A 714 31.81 75.79 -34.14
N PRO A 715 31.04 75.84 -35.25
CA PRO A 715 31.08 76.94 -36.20
C PRO A 715 30.81 78.29 -35.57
N GLU A 716 29.97 78.38 -34.54
CA GLU A 716 29.70 79.67 -33.87
C GLU A 716 30.89 80.12 -33.03
N THR A 717 31.53 79.21 -32.30
CA THR A 717 32.72 79.50 -31.50
C THR A 717 33.92 79.82 -32.38
N LEU A 718 34.12 79.09 -33.49
CA LEU A 718 35.11 79.39 -34.52
C LEU A 718 34.82 80.72 -35.23
N CYS A 719 33.56 81.03 -35.56
CA CYS A 719 33.19 82.33 -36.12
C CYS A 719 33.44 83.47 -35.11
N ARG A 720 33.25 83.23 -33.82
CA ARG A 720 33.53 84.20 -32.74
C ARG A 720 35.04 84.42 -32.57
N GLU A 721 35.85 83.36 -32.61
CA GLU A 721 37.31 83.47 -32.57
C GLU A 721 37.88 84.15 -33.83
N ILE A 722 37.39 83.79 -35.01
CA ILE A 722 37.72 84.46 -36.27
C ILE A 722 37.27 85.94 -36.22
N GLY A 723 36.09 86.23 -35.67
CA GLY A 723 35.59 87.58 -35.44
C GLY A 723 36.52 88.39 -34.54
N THR A 724 36.93 87.84 -33.40
CA THR A 724 37.88 88.48 -32.48
C THR A 724 39.25 88.72 -33.13
N LEU A 725 39.76 87.76 -33.91
CA LEU A 725 41.00 87.90 -34.67
C LEU A 725 40.89 88.98 -35.76
N LEU A 726 39.76 89.05 -36.46
CA LEU A 726 39.48 90.09 -37.46
C LEU A 726 39.32 91.48 -36.82
N GLU A 727 38.75 91.59 -35.61
CA GLU A 727 38.70 92.85 -34.85
C GLU A 727 40.09 93.31 -34.39
N ILE A 728 40.98 92.39 -34.00
CA ILE A 728 42.37 92.73 -33.65
C ILE A 728 43.14 93.24 -34.89
N VAL A 729 42.90 92.65 -36.06
CA VAL A 729 43.49 93.10 -37.33
C VAL A 729 42.82 94.40 -37.83
N GLY A 730 41.53 94.61 -37.58
CA GLY A 730 40.80 95.82 -37.95
C GLY A 730 41.07 97.02 -37.03
N GLY A 731 41.34 96.78 -35.74
CA GLY A 731 41.65 97.80 -34.74
C GLY A 731 43.03 98.45 -34.89
N SER A 732 43.92 97.86 -35.70
CA SER A 732 45.21 98.46 -36.04
C SER A 732 45.15 99.47 -37.20
N VAL A 733 43.96 99.72 -37.78
CA VAL A 733 43.78 100.65 -38.91
C VAL A 733 43.09 101.98 -38.52
N GLN A 734 42.60 102.14 -37.28
CA GLN A 734 41.78 103.31 -36.88
C GLN A 734 42.43 104.36 -35.95
N THR A 735 43.76 104.47 -35.91
CA THR A 735 44.45 105.55 -35.16
C THR A 735 45.42 106.37 -36.01
N ALA A 736 45.03 106.71 -37.23
CA ALA A 736 45.78 107.65 -38.07
C ALA A 736 44.91 108.53 -38.96
N GLU A 737 43.84 109.17 -38.44
CA GLU A 737 43.24 110.33 -39.11
C GLU A 737 42.24 111.08 -38.20
N ALA A 738 42.73 112.11 -37.51
CA ALA A 738 42.00 113.35 -37.20
C ALA A 738 42.88 114.27 -36.32
N ALA A 739 43.61 115.15 -36.99
CA ALA A 739 44.18 116.36 -36.41
C ALA A 739 43.28 117.55 -36.78
N GLN A 740 42.78 118.28 -35.78
CA GLN A 740 42.71 119.75 -35.70
C GLN A 740 42.09 120.19 -34.38
#